data_AF-A0AA87QH88-F1
#
_entry.id   AF-A0AA87QH88-F1
#
_cell.length_a   1.000
_cell.length_b   1.000
_cell.length_c   1.000
_cell.angle_alpha   90.00
_cell.angle_beta   90.00
_cell.angle_gamma   90.00
#
_symmetry.space_group_name_H-M   'P 1'
#
loop_
_entity.id
_entity.type
_entity.pdbx_description
1 polymer ?
#
loop_
_entity_poly.entity_id
_entity_poly.type
_entity_poly.pdbx_seq_one_letter_code
_entity_poly.pdbx_strand_id
1 'polypeptide(L)'
;TSGTPEYAIDGSALGAMQADRIKVVVTEKGAGVKMSGDMAANAGELSLSADGKISIGNASGSQGVTITSKRQVTAAKVSSKQKVAVQADQGITLQSVAADSDIVLASGTGLLSVSGDVNSGTTVQMSSGGGIAAGSVTAGNGAATLSTSSGNIAIAGAANSTGDLNLTATAGSISAGSLLSNQNIALSAGLDIAVAGNVLAQGNVSATGRSISTGMTVSGINIAATSADPNGNVVLGSAGNLSLTATGGNIATSNLLSAGSLSTSATGNVTAGGIQSGGDLTVTAASLTASGVTSHGLLTVNAATNVSGQILGNSNVLISGAAIQAGAIASGVDFAATNAAGGTLAVGPTGTLDLTATTGNIVVGTLLSAGDLNARSALLQANTLTGHGNVGIDGGVRVANQLLGAGDITINGNANGVSAGLLASGVDFAATKAAGGNIVVANSGDLTVNDSLGAIQAGTILAAGAINTTGQTITADTITGHQNITLSGATAVTGQILGAGNVSVSGPTIAADAIVSGVDIAATDAAGGRITLGPTTTGTGNLTLAAAGLLSADTLLSAANLDASGANITADNISAHGNLTLDGASSISGQILGAGNVWISGQSLSAQTVVAGLDFDATNGAGGNIVLGQAGDLTVSMNGAVTAPTIQAAGVIDISGASVAADAITGHKDLTLSSTAAAGVDVTRQVLGGGSVDISGASIKAGTIVSGVDFARTAAANGNIVQTTSGDLTLASSGSLDAGTLLSAGDLSAAGSTISADSVTAHGDVALDGATGTTTASGRVDVSGQILGAGNVLITGQSLSAQTVVAGIDFDATNAAGGNIVLGQAGDLSVSVNGTVVAPTLQAAGVIDISGASVAADVITGHKGITLSGVTGGVDIDSQVLGGGDISVSGSSIKAGTIVSGVDFAATAAADGNIVLASSG
;
A
#
# COMPACT_ATOMS: atom_id res chain seq x y z
N THR A 1 -33.23 54.12 -84.10
CA THR A 1 -33.44 55.18 -83.09
C THR A 1 -32.28 55.12 -82.11
N SER A 2 -31.66 56.28 -81.88
CA SER A 2 -30.30 56.51 -81.35
C SER A 2 -29.91 55.62 -80.17
N GLY A 3 -28.78 54.90 -80.28
CA GLY A 3 -28.20 54.16 -79.16
C GLY A 3 -27.73 55.12 -78.08
N THR A 4 -28.08 54.85 -76.83
CA THR A 4 -27.58 55.58 -75.66
C THR A 4 -26.05 55.53 -75.65
N PRO A 5 -25.35 56.67 -75.56
CA PRO A 5 -23.89 56.70 -75.49
C PRO A 5 -23.39 56.07 -74.18
N GLU A 6 -22.28 55.33 -74.22
CA GLU A 6 -21.67 54.74 -73.00
C GLU A 6 -21.25 55.81 -71.99
N TYR A 7 -20.85 56.98 -72.47
CA TYR A 7 -20.47 58.15 -71.68
C TYR A 7 -21.20 59.38 -72.19
N ALA A 8 -21.97 60.04 -71.31
CA ALA A 8 -22.57 61.34 -71.62
C ALA A 8 -21.52 62.46 -71.56
N ILE A 9 -20.45 62.24 -70.79
CA ILE A 9 -19.27 63.11 -70.71
C ILE A 9 -18.05 62.24 -70.97
N ASP A 10 -17.42 62.41 -72.13
CA ASP A 10 -16.12 61.82 -72.47
C ASP A 10 -15.08 62.94 -72.60
N GLY A 11 -14.42 63.25 -71.49
CA GLY A 11 -13.29 64.17 -71.43
C GLY A 11 -11.95 63.46 -71.57
N SER A 12 -11.87 62.35 -72.31
CA SER A 12 -10.60 61.64 -72.47
C SER A 12 -9.52 62.46 -73.19
N ALA A 13 -9.92 63.44 -74.00
CA ALA A 13 -9.05 64.43 -74.66
C ALA A 13 -8.88 65.72 -73.83
N LEU A 14 -9.54 65.84 -72.68
CA LEU A 14 -9.42 66.99 -71.78
C LEU A 14 -8.29 66.75 -70.77
N GLY A 15 -7.56 67.82 -70.42
CA GLY A 15 -6.59 67.80 -69.32
C GLY A 15 -7.26 67.70 -67.95
N ALA A 16 -6.52 68.05 -66.90
CA ALA A 16 -7.09 68.09 -65.55
C ALA A 16 -8.20 69.15 -65.43
N MET A 17 -9.28 68.82 -64.72
CA MET A 17 -10.37 69.73 -64.37
C MET A 17 -10.19 70.22 -62.94
N GLN A 18 -10.03 71.54 -62.80
CA GLN A 18 -9.73 72.22 -61.55
C GLN A 18 -10.79 73.31 -61.32
N ALA A 19 -11.48 73.31 -60.19
CA ALA A 19 -12.43 74.35 -59.81
C ALA A 19 -12.52 74.47 -58.29
N ASP A 20 -13.18 75.51 -57.78
CA ASP A 20 -13.48 75.60 -56.34
C ASP A 20 -14.41 74.47 -55.91
N ARG A 21 -15.45 74.20 -56.72
CA ARG A 21 -16.40 73.09 -56.53
C ARG A 21 -16.68 72.43 -57.87
N ILE A 22 -16.75 71.11 -57.89
CA ILE A 22 -17.10 70.34 -59.08
C ILE A 22 -18.33 69.51 -58.76
N LYS A 23 -19.41 69.68 -59.53
CA LYS A 23 -20.62 68.86 -59.44
C LYS A 23 -21.04 68.40 -60.84
N VAL A 24 -21.05 67.09 -61.05
CA VAL A 24 -21.43 66.46 -62.32
C VAL A 24 -22.58 65.49 -62.05
N VAL A 25 -23.69 65.65 -62.76
CA VAL A 25 -24.84 64.76 -62.68
C VAL A 25 -25.23 64.35 -64.08
N VAL A 26 -25.02 63.07 -64.41
CA VAL A 26 -25.48 62.46 -65.66
C VAL A 26 -26.83 61.81 -65.40
N THR A 27 -27.87 62.38 -66.00
CA THR A 27 -29.26 61.92 -65.86
C THR A 27 -29.67 60.93 -66.96
N GLU A 28 -28.88 60.81 -68.03
CA GLU A 28 -29.15 59.87 -69.11
C GLU A 28 -28.95 58.43 -68.63
N LYS A 29 -30.00 57.60 -68.78
CA LYS A 29 -30.00 56.21 -68.31
C LYS A 29 -28.89 55.43 -69.00
N GLY A 30 -28.07 54.70 -68.25
CA GLY A 30 -26.95 53.91 -68.75
C GLY A 30 -25.70 54.69 -69.16
N ALA A 31 -25.76 56.02 -69.26
CA ALA A 31 -24.63 56.84 -69.69
C ALA A 31 -23.74 57.26 -68.51
N GLY A 32 -22.43 57.23 -68.74
CA GLY A 32 -21.38 57.45 -67.74
C GLY A 32 -20.60 58.76 -67.85
N VAL A 33 -19.53 58.84 -67.07
CA VAL A 33 -18.50 59.90 -67.12
C VAL A 33 -17.13 59.25 -67.33
N LYS A 34 -16.38 59.71 -68.34
CA LYS A 34 -14.99 59.33 -68.57
C LYS A 34 -14.10 60.57 -68.59
N MET A 35 -13.06 60.59 -67.75
CA MET A 35 -12.06 61.67 -67.70
C MET A 35 -10.67 61.06 -67.60
N SER A 36 -9.78 61.31 -68.55
CA SER A 36 -8.39 60.81 -68.46
C SER A 36 -7.57 61.62 -67.45
N GLY A 37 -7.84 62.92 -67.33
CA GLY A 37 -7.15 63.84 -66.43
C GLY A 37 -7.72 63.84 -65.00
N ASP A 38 -6.97 64.49 -64.11
CA ASP A 38 -7.34 64.65 -62.70
C ASP A 38 -8.53 65.60 -62.53
N MET A 39 -9.38 65.32 -61.55
CA MET A 39 -10.43 66.23 -61.09
C MET A 39 -10.14 66.69 -59.67
N ALA A 40 -10.14 67.99 -59.46
CA ALA A 40 -9.79 68.58 -58.17
C ALA A 40 -10.69 69.77 -57.83
N ALA A 41 -11.40 69.64 -56.71
CA ALA A 41 -12.19 70.70 -56.09
C ALA A 41 -11.36 71.38 -54.98
N ASN A 42 -10.71 72.50 -55.32
CA ASN A 42 -9.67 73.11 -54.49
C ASN A 42 -10.20 73.76 -53.19
N ALA A 43 -11.44 74.25 -53.18
CA ALA A 43 -12.05 74.94 -52.03
C ALA A 43 -13.38 74.33 -51.54
N GLY A 44 -13.92 73.35 -52.27
CA GLY A 44 -15.23 72.75 -52.04
C GLY A 44 -15.26 71.25 -52.28
N GLU A 45 -16.47 70.72 -52.49
CA GLU A 45 -16.72 69.29 -52.73
C GLU A 45 -16.58 68.93 -54.21
N LEU A 46 -16.08 67.73 -54.47
CA LEU A 46 -16.18 67.04 -55.76
C LEU A 46 -17.33 66.03 -55.70
N SER A 47 -18.41 66.24 -56.47
CA SER A 47 -19.57 65.34 -56.52
C SER A 47 -19.81 64.84 -57.94
N LEU A 48 -19.79 63.53 -58.15
CA LEU A 48 -20.13 62.88 -59.41
C LEU A 48 -21.27 61.88 -59.22
N SER A 49 -22.28 61.95 -60.09
CA SER A 49 -23.38 61.00 -60.12
C SER A 49 -23.70 60.59 -61.56
N ALA A 50 -23.78 59.29 -61.84
CA ALA A 50 -24.15 58.77 -63.16
C ALA A 50 -24.92 57.44 -63.06
N ASP A 51 -25.80 57.18 -64.05
CA ASP A 51 -26.43 55.86 -64.20
C ASP A 51 -25.44 54.84 -64.81
N GLY A 52 -24.56 55.29 -65.72
CA GLY A 52 -23.50 54.49 -66.33
C GLY A 52 -22.17 54.46 -65.54
N LYS A 53 -21.09 54.02 -66.20
CA LYS A 53 -19.75 53.88 -65.60
C LYS A 53 -19.11 55.24 -65.30
N ILE A 54 -18.36 55.36 -64.21
CA ILE A 54 -17.50 56.51 -63.93
C ILE A 54 -16.05 56.03 -64.01
N SER A 55 -15.27 56.56 -64.94
CA SER A 55 -13.84 56.21 -65.12
C SER A 55 -13.01 57.48 -65.17
N ILE A 56 -12.22 57.75 -64.14
CA ILE A 56 -11.53 59.02 -63.96
C ILE A 56 -10.05 58.82 -63.59
N GLY A 57 -9.22 59.87 -63.73
CA GLY A 57 -7.83 59.89 -63.25
C GLY A 57 -7.76 59.95 -61.72
N ASN A 58 -7.12 60.98 -61.17
CA ASN A 58 -7.21 61.27 -59.74
C ASN A 58 -8.46 62.11 -59.41
N ALA A 59 -8.99 61.96 -58.20
CA ALA A 59 -10.08 62.74 -57.64
C ALA A 59 -9.63 63.38 -56.32
N SER A 60 -9.79 64.69 -56.17
CA SER A 60 -9.52 65.38 -54.92
C SER A 60 -10.56 66.45 -54.59
N GLY A 61 -10.83 66.65 -53.30
CA GLY A 61 -11.75 67.68 -52.82
C GLY A 61 -11.43 68.14 -51.40
N SER A 62 -11.38 69.44 -51.15
CA SER A 62 -11.09 69.98 -49.81
C SER A 62 -12.24 69.77 -48.82
N GLN A 63 -13.50 69.88 -49.27
CA GLN A 63 -14.68 69.71 -48.40
C GLN A 63 -15.39 68.35 -48.57
N GLY A 64 -14.84 67.45 -49.37
CA GLY A 64 -15.36 66.10 -49.58
C GLY A 64 -15.20 65.62 -51.02
N VAL A 65 -15.26 64.30 -51.21
CA VAL A 65 -15.41 63.66 -52.52
C VAL A 65 -16.54 62.65 -52.46
N THR A 66 -17.57 62.83 -53.29
CA THR A 66 -18.72 61.93 -53.42
C THR A 66 -18.83 61.42 -54.86
N ILE A 67 -18.77 60.11 -55.08
CA ILE A 67 -18.92 59.48 -56.40
C ILE A 67 -20.02 58.42 -56.33
N THR A 68 -21.02 58.48 -57.20
CA THR A 68 -22.14 57.53 -57.24
C THR A 68 -22.38 57.05 -58.66
N SER A 69 -22.36 55.73 -58.86
CA SER A 69 -22.64 55.08 -60.15
C SER A 69 -23.64 53.93 -59.98
N LYS A 70 -24.60 53.77 -60.88
CA LYS A 70 -25.41 52.51 -60.93
C LYS A 70 -24.71 51.37 -61.68
N ARG A 71 -23.45 51.57 -62.08
CA ARG A 71 -22.59 50.55 -62.68
C ARG A 71 -21.28 50.45 -61.92
N GLN A 72 -20.17 50.95 -62.49
CA GLN A 72 -18.83 50.78 -61.96
C GLN A 72 -18.14 52.13 -61.76
N VAL A 73 -17.30 52.23 -60.74
CA VAL A 73 -16.38 53.35 -60.53
C VAL A 73 -14.94 52.86 -60.68
N THR A 74 -14.17 53.53 -61.54
CA THR A 74 -12.73 53.33 -61.71
C THR A 74 -12.02 54.66 -61.51
N ALA A 75 -11.04 54.72 -60.60
CA ALA A 75 -10.19 55.88 -60.41
C ALA A 75 -8.76 55.48 -60.00
N ALA A 76 -7.78 56.37 -60.19
CA ALA A 76 -6.44 56.18 -59.66
C ALA A 76 -6.42 56.49 -58.15
N LYS A 77 -6.17 57.74 -57.75
CA LYS A 77 -6.23 58.18 -56.35
C LYS A 77 -7.50 58.96 -56.06
N VAL A 78 -8.19 58.65 -54.95
CA VAL A 78 -9.32 59.44 -54.44
C VAL A 78 -8.93 60.02 -53.10
N SER A 79 -8.95 61.35 -52.95
CA SER A 79 -8.48 62.00 -51.72
C SER A 79 -9.35 63.16 -51.24
N SER A 80 -9.49 63.34 -49.93
CA SER A 80 -10.16 64.51 -49.36
C SER A 80 -9.55 64.96 -48.03
N LYS A 81 -9.64 66.26 -47.73
CA LYS A 81 -9.41 66.78 -46.36
C LYS A 81 -10.64 66.61 -45.44
N GLN A 82 -11.72 66.05 -45.97
CA GLN A 82 -12.94 65.70 -45.25
C GLN A 82 -13.32 64.26 -45.65
N LYS A 83 -14.59 63.97 -45.89
CA LYS A 83 -15.09 62.63 -46.20
C LYS A 83 -14.86 62.23 -47.66
N VAL A 84 -14.52 60.96 -47.88
CA VAL A 84 -14.63 60.29 -49.19
C VAL A 84 -15.80 59.30 -49.17
N ALA A 85 -16.71 59.39 -50.12
CA ALA A 85 -17.83 58.48 -50.32
C ALA A 85 -17.87 57.99 -51.77
N VAL A 86 -17.71 56.68 -52.01
CA VAL A 86 -17.83 56.08 -53.34
C VAL A 86 -18.86 54.95 -53.29
N GLN A 87 -19.91 55.07 -54.10
CA GLN A 87 -20.97 54.07 -54.23
C GLN A 87 -21.07 53.60 -55.68
N ALA A 88 -21.06 52.29 -55.89
CA ALA A 88 -21.31 51.69 -57.20
C ALA A 88 -22.19 50.43 -57.09
N ASP A 89 -23.10 50.15 -58.02
CA ASP A 89 -23.93 48.94 -57.92
C ASP A 89 -23.23 47.66 -58.42
N GLN A 90 -22.22 47.79 -59.28
CA GLN A 90 -21.59 46.65 -59.99
C GLN A 90 -20.06 46.60 -59.84
N GLY A 91 -19.46 47.41 -58.95
CA GLY A 91 -18.03 47.31 -58.63
C GLY A 91 -17.30 48.64 -58.50
N ILE A 92 -16.22 48.64 -57.73
CA ILE A 92 -15.33 49.78 -57.51
C ILE A 92 -13.90 49.30 -57.73
N THR A 93 -13.10 50.02 -58.52
CA THR A 93 -11.66 49.79 -58.71
C THR A 93 -10.89 51.08 -58.49
N LEU A 94 -10.10 51.14 -57.42
CA LEU A 94 -9.30 52.31 -57.03
C LEU A 94 -7.84 51.89 -56.85
N GLN A 95 -6.88 52.80 -57.01
CA GLN A 95 -5.49 52.54 -56.62
C GLN A 95 -5.23 52.92 -55.17
N SER A 96 -5.71 54.07 -54.71
CA SER A 96 -5.59 54.48 -53.29
C SER A 96 -6.71 55.42 -52.88
N VAL A 97 -7.05 55.40 -51.59
CA VAL A 97 -8.08 56.26 -51.00
C VAL A 97 -7.55 56.91 -49.72
N ALA A 98 -7.65 58.23 -49.61
CA ALA A 98 -7.22 58.96 -48.42
C ALA A 98 -8.24 60.02 -47.99
N ALA A 99 -8.54 60.09 -46.70
CA ALA A 99 -9.46 61.09 -46.14
C ALA A 99 -8.98 61.53 -44.76
N ASP A 100 -8.98 62.83 -44.44
CA ASP A 100 -8.71 63.27 -43.06
C ASP A 100 -9.89 62.94 -42.13
N SER A 101 -11.11 62.74 -42.68
CA SER A 101 -12.31 62.26 -41.99
C SER A 101 -12.70 60.87 -42.51
N ASP A 102 -14.00 60.58 -42.70
CA ASP A 102 -14.48 59.22 -42.98
C ASP A 102 -14.19 58.76 -44.41
N ILE A 103 -13.98 57.45 -44.59
CA ILE A 103 -14.03 56.78 -45.88
C ILE A 103 -15.23 55.83 -45.89
N VAL A 104 -16.13 56.00 -46.86
CA VAL A 104 -17.25 55.08 -47.12
C VAL A 104 -17.16 54.58 -48.56
N LEU A 105 -16.89 53.30 -48.74
CA LEU A 105 -16.84 52.63 -50.05
C LEU A 105 -17.90 51.54 -50.07
N ALA A 106 -18.83 51.62 -50.99
CA ALA A 106 -19.94 50.67 -51.07
C ALA A 106 -20.12 50.18 -52.50
N SER A 107 -20.05 48.86 -52.67
CA SER A 107 -20.31 48.16 -53.93
C SER A 107 -21.57 47.31 -53.78
N GLY A 108 -22.43 47.29 -54.79
CA GLY A 108 -23.58 46.40 -54.86
C GLY A 108 -23.14 44.95 -55.05
N THR A 109 -23.27 44.37 -56.24
CA THR A 109 -22.93 42.96 -56.49
C THR A 109 -21.48 42.71 -56.91
N GLY A 110 -20.73 43.76 -57.28
CA GLY A 110 -19.36 43.64 -57.80
C GLY A 110 -18.27 43.74 -56.74
N LEU A 111 -17.03 43.39 -57.12
CA LEU A 111 -15.84 43.55 -56.27
C LEU A 111 -15.59 45.03 -55.93
N LEU A 112 -15.29 45.30 -54.66
CA LEU A 112 -14.68 46.55 -54.20
C LEU A 112 -13.17 46.31 -54.08
N SER A 113 -12.40 46.86 -55.02
CA SER A 113 -10.94 46.70 -55.10
C SER A 113 -10.23 48.03 -54.91
N VAL A 114 -9.32 48.09 -53.93
CA VAL A 114 -8.35 49.17 -53.75
C VAL A 114 -6.96 48.54 -53.76
N SER A 115 -6.18 48.72 -54.83
CA SER A 115 -4.90 48.00 -54.97
C SER A 115 -3.82 48.44 -53.96
N GLY A 116 -3.90 49.67 -53.46
CA GLY A 116 -3.04 50.26 -52.45
C GLY A 116 -3.80 50.59 -51.16
N ASP A 117 -3.40 51.65 -50.48
CA ASP A 117 -3.89 51.94 -49.13
C ASP A 117 -5.25 52.65 -49.11
N VAL A 118 -6.06 52.29 -48.11
CA VAL A 118 -7.26 52.99 -47.66
C VAL A 118 -6.95 53.63 -46.31
N ASN A 119 -6.69 54.93 -46.30
CA ASN A 119 -6.24 55.65 -45.11
C ASN A 119 -7.24 56.75 -44.70
N SER A 120 -7.96 56.52 -43.62
CA SER A 120 -8.89 57.49 -43.02
C SER A 120 -8.31 58.04 -41.73
N GLY A 121 -8.44 59.35 -41.50
CA GLY A 121 -8.16 59.97 -40.20
C GLY A 121 -9.21 59.62 -39.12
N THR A 122 -10.36 59.04 -39.50
CA THR A 122 -11.43 58.65 -38.57
C THR A 122 -11.89 57.21 -38.84
N THR A 123 -13.00 56.99 -39.56
CA THR A 123 -13.55 55.65 -39.83
C THR A 123 -13.34 55.17 -41.28
N VAL A 124 -13.17 53.86 -41.44
CA VAL A 124 -13.26 53.19 -42.74
C VAL A 124 -14.47 52.28 -42.75
N GLN A 125 -15.38 52.46 -43.69
CA GLN A 125 -16.52 51.58 -43.93
C GLN A 125 -16.46 51.10 -45.38
N MET A 126 -16.29 49.80 -45.57
CA MET A 126 -16.23 49.15 -46.86
C MET A 126 -17.28 48.06 -46.92
N SER A 127 -18.24 48.16 -47.84
CA SER A 127 -19.28 47.15 -48.02
C SER A 127 -19.33 46.67 -49.46
N SER A 128 -19.45 45.36 -49.67
CA SER A 128 -19.60 44.80 -51.01
C SER A 128 -20.43 43.52 -51.01
N GLY A 129 -21.42 43.42 -51.88
CA GLY A 129 -22.11 42.15 -52.11
C GLY A 129 -21.21 41.08 -52.73
N GLY A 130 -20.21 41.46 -53.52
CA GLY A 130 -19.31 40.55 -54.25
C GLY A 130 -18.02 40.17 -53.50
N GLY A 131 -17.30 41.14 -52.92
CA GLY A 131 -16.01 40.92 -52.25
C GLY A 131 -15.25 42.23 -52.01
N ILE A 132 -14.25 42.21 -51.12
CA ILE A 132 -13.37 43.34 -50.82
C ILE A 132 -11.90 42.90 -51.01
N ALA A 133 -11.15 43.67 -51.79
CA ALA A 133 -9.70 43.57 -51.89
C ALA A 133 -9.07 44.93 -51.55
N ALA A 134 -8.11 44.96 -50.62
CA ALA A 134 -7.40 46.17 -50.22
C ALA A 134 -5.89 45.90 -50.13
N GLY A 135 -5.06 46.92 -50.40
CA GLY A 135 -3.64 46.89 -50.06
C GLY A 135 -3.48 46.89 -48.54
N SER A 136 -3.67 48.05 -47.90
CA SER A 136 -3.76 48.18 -46.45
C SER A 136 -4.99 48.99 -46.06
N VAL A 137 -5.47 48.82 -44.84
CA VAL A 137 -6.61 49.60 -44.31
C VAL A 137 -6.18 50.26 -43.01
N THR A 138 -6.40 51.57 -42.88
CA THR A 138 -6.09 52.33 -41.65
C THR A 138 -7.25 53.26 -41.31
N ALA A 139 -7.74 53.15 -40.07
CA ALA A 139 -8.73 54.04 -39.46
C ALA A 139 -8.10 54.73 -38.24
N GLY A 140 -7.86 56.04 -38.37
CA GLY A 140 -7.01 56.82 -37.47
C GLY A 140 -7.61 57.13 -36.09
N ASN A 141 -8.90 57.45 -36.01
CA ASN A 141 -9.58 57.80 -34.75
C ASN A 141 -10.87 57.01 -34.51
N GLY A 142 -11.20 56.05 -35.37
CA GLY A 142 -12.45 55.33 -35.32
C GLY A 142 -12.34 53.91 -35.87
N ALA A 143 -13.49 53.28 -36.05
CA ALA A 143 -13.58 51.87 -36.45
C ALA A 143 -13.25 51.66 -37.94
N ALA A 144 -12.68 50.50 -38.24
CA ALA A 144 -12.58 49.96 -39.59
C ALA A 144 -13.56 48.79 -39.72
N THR A 145 -14.61 48.96 -40.54
CA THR A 145 -15.65 47.95 -40.78
C THR A 145 -15.66 47.55 -42.25
N LEU A 146 -15.34 46.29 -42.51
CA LEU A 146 -15.36 45.67 -43.84
C LEU A 146 -16.41 44.56 -43.84
N SER A 147 -17.40 44.62 -44.73
CA SER A 147 -18.48 43.64 -44.80
C SER A 147 -18.75 43.15 -46.21
N THR A 148 -18.86 41.84 -46.39
CA THR A 148 -19.27 41.21 -47.63
C THR A 148 -20.35 40.15 -47.43
N SER A 149 -21.24 40.03 -48.42
CA SER A 149 -22.31 39.01 -48.38
C SER A 149 -21.89 37.71 -49.06
N SER A 150 -21.27 37.75 -50.25
CA SER A 150 -21.00 36.53 -51.04
C SER A 150 -19.52 36.15 -51.19
N GLY A 151 -18.59 37.10 -51.23
CA GLY A 151 -17.17 36.80 -51.44
C GLY A 151 -16.26 37.25 -50.32
N ASN A 152 -14.96 37.22 -50.60
CA ASN A 152 -13.91 37.30 -49.58
C ASN A 152 -13.61 38.74 -49.17
N ILE A 153 -13.00 38.88 -48.00
CA ILE A 153 -12.25 40.08 -47.61
C ILE A 153 -10.77 39.72 -47.69
N ALA A 154 -10.01 40.34 -48.59
CA ALA A 154 -8.59 40.13 -48.76
C ALA A 154 -7.81 41.44 -48.58
N ILE A 155 -6.98 41.50 -47.54
CA ILE A 155 -6.12 42.65 -47.23
C ILE A 155 -4.68 42.19 -47.39
N ALA A 156 -3.98 42.67 -48.42
CA ALA A 156 -2.62 42.19 -48.71
C ALA A 156 -1.62 42.55 -47.59
N GLY A 157 -1.80 43.72 -46.98
CA GLY A 157 -0.98 44.28 -45.90
C GLY A 157 -1.70 44.27 -44.55
N ALA A 158 -1.54 45.35 -43.79
CA ALA A 158 -2.11 45.47 -42.46
C ALA A 158 -3.51 46.11 -42.47
N ALA A 159 -4.34 45.71 -41.51
CA ALA A 159 -5.54 46.45 -41.13
C ALA A 159 -5.35 47.01 -39.72
N ASN A 160 -5.27 48.34 -39.61
CA ASN A 160 -5.03 49.07 -38.39
C ASN A 160 -6.24 49.93 -38.03
N SER A 161 -6.70 49.87 -36.78
CA SER A 161 -7.76 50.75 -36.28
C SER A 161 -7.45 51.21 -34.86
N THR A 162 -7.65 52.49 -34.58
CA THR A 162 -7.65 52.96 -33.19
C THR A 162 -8.99 52.76 -32.48
N GLY A 163 -10.04 52.44 -33.24
CA GLY A 163 -11.31 51.92 -32.74
C GLY A 163 -11.41 50.41 -32.95
N ASP A 164 -12.64 49.91 -33.12
CA ASP A 164 -12.89 48.51 -33.43
C ASP A 164 -12.51 48.15 -34.87
N LEU A 165 -11.99 46.94 -35.07
CA LEU A 165 -11.69 46.36 -36.37
C LEU A 165 -12.65 45.19 -36.62
N ASN A 166 -13.64 45.41 -37.48
CA ASN A 166 -14.74 44.47 -37.75
C ASN A 166 -14.68 43.99 -39.20
N LEU A 167 -14.39 42.71 -39.41
CA LEU A 167 -14.36 42.08 -40.74
C LEU A 167 -15.41 40.97 -40.80
N THR A 168 -16.38 41.10 -41.69
CA THR A 168 -17.47 40.13 -41.86
C THR A 168 -17.56 39.67 -43.31
N ALA A 169 -17.15 38.44 -43.61
CA ALA A 169 -17.33 37.80 -44.91
C ALA A 169 -18.37 36.68 -44.80
N THR A 170 -19.65 37.02 -44.96
CA THR A 170 -20.79 36.14 -44.60
C THR A 170 -20.71 34.74 -45.21
N ALA A 171 -20.38 34.64 -46.51
CA ALA A 171 -20.18 33.37 -47.22
C ALA A 171 -18.73 33.16 -47.69
N GLY A 172 -17.84 34.11 -47.43
CA GLY A 172 -16.46 34.13 -47.93
C GLY A 172 -15.42 33.85 -46.86
N SER A 173 -14.15 33.95 -47.25
CA SER A 173 -12.99 33.93 -46.35
C SER A 173 -12.51 35.34 -45.98
N ILE A 174 -11.77 35.42 -44.88
CA ILE A 174 -11.01 36.61 -44.49
C ILE A 174 -9.53 36.28 -44.61
N SER A 175 -8.78 37.08 -45.36
CA SER A 175 -7.32 37.00 -45.45
C SER A 175 -6.68 38.36 -45.16
N ALA A 176 -5.65 38.40 -44.32
CA ALA A 176 -4.93 39.63 -43.97
C ALA A 176 -3.43 39.39 -43.74
N GLY A 177 -2.61 40.42 -43.97
CA GLY A 177 -1.20 40.40 -43.59
C GLY A 177 -1.02 40.50 -42.06
N SER A 178 -1.67 41.45 -41.41
CA SER A 178 -1.75 41.55 -39.94
C SER A 178 -2.95 42.41 -39.52
N LEU A 179 -3.39 42.26 -38.28
CA LEU A 179 -4.54 42.98 -37.73
C LEU A 179 -4.14 43.62 -36.40
N LEU A 180 -4.38 44.93 -36.27
CA LEU A 180 -4.12 45.70 -35.06
C LEU A 180 -5.33 46.57 -34.73
N SER A 181 -5.81 46.48 -33.49
CA SER A 181 -6.85 47.37 -32.94
C SER A 181 -6.46 47.91 -31.57
N ASN A 182 -6.70 49.20 -31.35
CA ASN A 182 -6.60 49.77 -30.00
C ASN A 182 -7.83 49.47 -29.13
N GLN A 183 -8.87 48.85 -29.70
CA GLN A 183 -10.08 48.39 -29.02
C GLN A 183 -10.29 46.90 -29.33
N ASN A 184 -11.37 46.49 -30.02
CA ASN A 184 -11.67 45.10 -30.29
C ASN A 184 -11.39 44.69 -31.74
N ILE A 185 -11.06 43.41 -31.94
CA ILE A 185 -11.05 42.76 -33.26
C ILE A 185 -12.19 41.75 -33.32
N ALA A 186 -13.09 41.90 -34.29
CA ALA A 186 -14.15 40.94 -34.55
C ALA A 186 -14.07 40.42 -36.00
N LEU A 187 -13.88 39.11 -36.16
CA LEU A 187 -13.77 38.43 -37.45
C LEU A 187 -14.89 37.39 -37.59
N SER A 188 -15.66 37.47 -38.67
CA SER A 188 -16.72 36.50 -38.97
C SER A 188 -16.63 36.10 -40.43
N ALA A 189 -16.21 34.87 -40.71
CA ALA A 189 -16.12 34.31 -42.06
C ALA A 189 -17.06 33.09 -42.19
N GLY A 190 -17.75 32.98 -43.33
CA GLY A 190 -18.46 31.74 -43.68
C GLY A 190 -17.52 30.58 -44.02
N LEU A 191 -16.30 30.91 -44.45
CA LEU A 191 -15.21 29.98 -44.75
C LEU A 191 -14.03 30.23 -43.77
N ASP A 192 -12.79 30.24 -44.25
CA ASP A 192 -11.61 30.34 -43.39
C ASP A 192 -11.24 31.77 -43.03
N ILE A 193 -10.59 31.93 -41.88
CA ILE A 193 -9.85 33.12 -41.48
C ILE A 193 -8.36 32.77 -41.56
N ALA A 194 -7.59 33.51 -42.37
CA ALA A 194 -6.17 33.31 -42.56
C ALA A 194 -5.41 34.65 -42.41
N VAL A 195 -4.73 34.84 -41.29
CA VAL A 195 -3.88 36.02 -41.04
C VAL A 195 -2.42 35.59 -41.06
N ALA A 196 -1.64 36.06 -42.02
CA ALA A 196 -0.25 35.64 -42.17
C ALA A 196 0.63 36.06 -40.96
N GLY A 197 0.34 37.23 -40.40
CA GLY A 197 1.00 37.79 -39.22
C GLY A 197 0.12 37.79 -37.98
N ASN A 198 0.35 38.78 -37.11
CA ASN A 198 -0.27 38.82 -35.79
C ASN A 198 -1.67 39.45 -35.80
N VAL A 199 -2.48 39.05 -34.82
CA VAL A 199 -3.79 39.61 -34.51
C VAL A 199 -3.71 40.20 -33.10
N LEU A 200 -3.67 41.53 -32.99
CA LEU A 200 -3.35 42.24 -31.74
C LEU A 200 -4.46 43.23 -31.39
N ALA A 201 -5.12 43.05 -30.25
CA ALA A 201 -6.15 43.97 -29.76
C ALA A 201 -5.88 44.38 -28.30
N GLN A 202 -5.97 45.66 -27.97
CA GLN A 202 -5.93 46.08 -26.55
C GLN A 202 -7.21 45.70 -25.79
N GLY A 203 -8.31 45.45 -26.50
CA GLY A 203 -9.55 44.88 -25.99
C GLY A 203 -9.70 43.41 -26.39
N ASN A 204 -10.93 43.03 -26.75
CA ASN A 204 -11.28 41.64 -27.05
C ASN A 204 -10.87 41.25 -28.48
N VAL A 205 -10.52 39.98 -28.67
CA VAL A 205 -10.42 39.36 -30.00
C VAL A 205 -11.47 38.26 -30.08
N SER A 206 -12.37 38.35 -31.05
CA SER A 206 -13.37 37.32 -31.34
C SER A 206 -13.30 36.93 -32.81
N ALA A 207 -13.08 35.64 -33.09
CA ALA A 207 -13.03 35.13 -34.46
C ALA A 207 -13.92 33.90 -34.63
N THR A 208 -14.74 33.87 -35.68
CA THR A 208 -15.54 32.71 -36.08
C THR A 208 -15.35 32.45 -37.56
N GLY A 209 -14.93 31.23 -37.90
CA GLY A 209 -14.76 30.76 -39.27
C GLY A 209 -14.88 29.25 -39.34
N ARG A 210 -14.84 28.66 -40.54
CA ARG A 210 -14.71 27.21 -40.72
C ARG A 210 -13.39 26.72 -40.13
N SER A 211 -12.29 27.39 -40.44
CA SER A 211 -10.96 27.20 -39.85
C SER A 211 -10.32 28.55 -39.58
N ILE A 212 -9.41 28.60 -38.60
CA ILE A 212 -8.69 29.81 -38.22
C ILE A 212 -7.19 29.52 -38.26
N SER A 213 -6.43 30.29 -39.04
CA SER A 213 -4.97 30.25 -39.08
C SER A 213 -4.43 31.65 -38.88
N THR A 214 -3.60 31.85 -37.86
CA THR A 214 -3.02 33.16 -37.55
C THR A 214 -1.56 33.03 -37.12
N GLY A 215 -0.82 34.14 -37.12
CA GLY A 215 0.42 34.25 -36.34
C GLY A 215 0.13 34.23 -34.83
N MET A 216 0.72 35.16 -34.09
CA MET A 216 0.38 35.35 -32.68
C MET A 216 -0.96 36.07 -32.55
N THR A 217 -1.84 35.59 -31.68
CA THR A 217 -3.11 36.24 -31.38
C THR A 217 -3.12 36.70 -29.93
N VAL A 218 -3.24 38.00 -29.72
CA VAL A 218 -3.20 38.64 -28.41
C VAL A 218 -4.44 39.49 -28.20
N SER A 219 -5.18 39.19 -27.13
CA SER A 219 -6.26 40.03 -26.62
C SER A 219 -5.85 40.66 -25.30
N GLY A 220 -6.11 41.96 -25.18
CA GLY A 220 -5.65 42.73 -24.03
C GLY A 220 -4.17 43.08 -24.08
N ILE A 221 -3.58 43.29 -25.26
CA ILE A 221 -2.18 43.74 -25.34
C ILE A 221 -2.03 45.16 -24.80
N ASN A 222 -0.99 45.44 -24.01
CA ASN A 222 -0.56 46.80 -23.73
C ASN A 222 0.45 47.23 -24.80
N ILE A 223 -0.02 47.94 -25.82
CA ILE A 223 0.82 48.33 -26.98
C ILE A 223 1.99 49.21 -26.54
N ALA A 224 1.74 50.17 -25.65
CA ALA A 224 2.76 51.09 -25.16
C ALA A 224 3.85 50.35 -24.36
N ALA A 225 3.45 49.47 -23.44
CA ALA A 225 4.39 48.70 -22.64
C ALA A 225 5.14 47.64 -23.47
N THR A 226 4.46 46.97 -24.39
CA THR A 226 5.09 46.02 -25.33
C THR A 226 6.15 46.72 -26.19
N SER A 227 5.85 47.92 -26.68
CA SER A 227 6.81 48.71 -27.48
C SER A 227 8.00 49.22 -26.65
N ALA A 228 7.81 49.37 -25.33
CA ALA A 228 8.83 49.81 -24.40
C ALA A 228 9.64 48.65 -23.79
N ASP A 229 9.22 47.40 -23.98
CA ASP A 229 9.91 46.23 -23.45
C ASP A 229 11.27 46.05 -24.15
N PRO A 230 12.41 46.09 -23.42
CA PRO A 230 13.74 46.03 -24.03
C PRO A 230 14.04 44.73 -24.78
N ASN A 231 13.32 43.67 -24.45
CA ASN A 231 13.48 42.34 -25.05
C ASN A 231 12.47 42.08 -26.16
N GLY A 232 11.57 43.04 -26.44
CA GLY A 232 10.50 42.89 -27.43
C GLY A 232 9.41 41.92 -27.01
N ASN A 233 9.24 41.65 -25.72
CA ASN A 233 8.21 40.75 -25.22
C ASN A 233 6.82 41.38 -25.31
N VAL A 234 5.80 40.55 -25.54
CA VAL A 234 4.40 40.98 -25.42
C VAL A 234 4.07 41.22 -23.95
N VAL A 235 3.62 42.43 -23.64
CA VAL A 235 3.12 42.81 -22.32
C VAL A 235 1.60 42.86 -22.37
N LEU A 236 0.95 42.04 -21.54
CA LEU A 236 -0.50 42.06 -21.38
C LEU A 236 -0.95 43.24 -20.49
N GLY A 237 -2.09 43.81 -20.83
CA GLY A 237 -2.80 44.80 -20.03
C GLY A 237 -3.63 44.14 -18.93
N SER A 238 -4.70 44.81 -18.49
CA SER A 238 -5.53 44.35 -17.37
C SER A 238 -6.81 43.61 -17.77
N ALA A 239 -7.19 43.63 -19.04
CA ALA A 239 -8.42 43.02 -19.54
C ALA A 239 -8.32 42.75 -21.05
N GLY A 240 -9.12 41.80 -21.55
CA GLY A 240 -9.20 41.45 -22.96
C GLY A 240 -9.41 39.96 -23.14
N ASN A 241 -10.63 39.57 -23.49
CA ASN A 241 -11.01 38.17 -23.70
C ASN A 241 -10.72 37.75 -25.15
N LEU A 242 -10.13 36.57 -25.29
CA LEU A 242 -9.85 35.96 -26.59
C LEU A 242 -10.80 34.78 -26.82
N SER A 243 -11.61 34.85 -27.88
CA SER A 243 -12.54 33.80 -28.29
C SER A 243 -12.29 33.41 -29.75
N LEU A 244 -11.95 32.15 -29.99
CA LEU A 244 -11.74 31.61 -31.34
C LEU A 244 -12.65 30.39 -31.55
N THR A 245 -13.49 30.43 -32.58
CA THR A 245 -14.42 29.35 -32.93
C THR A 245 -14.19 28.88 -34.37
N ALA A 246 -13.67 27.67 -34.55
CA ALA A 246 -13.59 26.97 -35.82
C ALA A 246 -14.75 25.98 -35.96
N THR A 247 -15.73 26.32 -36.80
CA THR A 247 -17.02 25.60 -36.90
C THR A 247 -16.94 24.28 -37.66
N GLY A 248 -15.87 24.04 -38.43
CA GLY A 248 -15.72 22.81 -39.21
C GLY A 248 -14.27 22.36 -39.41
N GLY A 249 -13.31 22.98 -38.74
CA GLY A 249 -11.89 22.83 -39.01
C GLY A 249 -11.01 23.09 -37.80
N ASN A 250 -9.77 23.49 -38.06
CA ASN A 250 -8.73 23.65 -37.06
C ASN A 250 -8.57 25.11 -36.63
N ILE A 251 -7.98 25.31 -35.46
CA ILE A 251 -7.37 26.57 -35.02
C ILE A 251 -5.86 26.34 -34.99
N ALA A 252 -5.11 27.02 -35.85
CA ALA A 252 -3.65 26.94 -35.92
C ALA A 252 -3.04 28.33 -35.70
N THR A 253 -2.28 28.49 -34.61
CA THR A 253 -1.70 29.79 -34.23
C THR A 253 -0.25 29.65 -33.80
N SER A 254 0.51 30.74 -33.83
CA SER A 254 1.85 30.74 -33.23
C SER A 254 1.78 30.76 -31.70
N ASN A 255 1.00 31.66 -31.11
CA ASN A 255 0.71 31.68 -29.68
C ASN A 255 -0.68 32.30 -29.45
N LEU A 256 -1.31 31.94 -28.34
CA LEU A 256 -2.56 32.52 -27.86
C LEU A 256 -2.32 33.19 -26.51
N LEU A 257 -2.53 34.50 -26.42
CA LEU A 257 -2.36 35.26 -25.19
C LEU A 257 -3.61 36.09 -24.90
N SER A 258 -4.10 36.05 -23.68
CA SER A 258 -5.25 36.84 -23.22
C SER A 258 -4.97 37.44 -21.85
N ALA A 259 -5.20 38.75 -21.71
CA ALA A 259 -5.17 39.42 -20.41
C ALA A 259 -6.40 39.06 -19.53
N GLY A 260 -7.51 38.66 -20.17
CA GLY A 260 -8.71 38.14 -19.53
C GLY A 260 -8.85 36.63 -19.73
N SER A 261 -10.07 36.18 -20.05
CA SER A 261 -10.37 34.78 -20.33
C SER A 261 -10.07 34.39 -21.77
N LEU A 262 -9.60 33.16 -21.95
CA LEU A 262 -9.27 32.57 -23.24
C LEU A 262 -10.17 31.35 -23.52
N SER A 263 -10.92 31.39 -24.61
CA SER A 263 -11.78 30.29 -25.05
C SER A 263 -11.48 29.92 -26.50
N THR A 264 -11.19 28.64 -26.75
CA THR A 264 -11.06 28.10 -28.09
C THR A 264 -11.98 26.91 -28.29
N SER A 265 -12.69 26.89 -29.40
CA SER A 265 -13.58 25.79 -29.79
C SER A 265 -13.32 25.43 -31.24
N ALA A 266 -12.84 24.21 -31.50
CA ALA A 266 -12.63 23.69 -32.84
C ALA A 266 -13.30 22.33 -32.96
N THR A 267 -13.95 22.04 -34.09
CA THR A 267 -14.37 20.66 -34.37
C THR A 267 -13.18 19.77 -34.75
N GLY A 268 -12.10 20.38 -35.26
CA GLY A 268 -10.81 19.74 -35.53
C GLY A 268 -9.81 19.96 -34.40
N ASN A 269 -8.57 20.26 -34.76
CA ASN A 269 -7.46 20.40 -33.82
C ASN A 269 -7.23 21.87 -33.43
N VAL A 270 -6.73 22.07 -32.20
CA VAL A 270 -6.10 23.33 -31.76
C VAL A 270 -4.59 23.10 -31.71
N THR A 271 -3.84 23.86 -32.50
CA THR A 271 -2.38 23.88 -32.48
C THR A 271 -1.89 25.29 -32.14
N ALA A 272 -1.09 25.39 -31.09
CA ALA A 272 -0.42 26.62 -30.68
C ALA A 272 1.03 26.34 -30.28
N GLY A 273 1.88 27.35 -30.26
CA GLY A 273 3.11 27.34 -29.45
C GLY A 273 2.71 27.38 -27.98
N GLY A 274 2.63 28.57 -27.38
CA GLY A 274 2.12 28.77 -26.03
C GLY A 274 0.66 29.20 -25.98
N ILE A 275 -0.02 28.83 -24.89
CA ILE A 275 -1.36 29.28 -24.54
C ILE A 275 -1.32 29.90 -23.14
N GLN A 276 -1.65 31.19 -23.02
CA GLN A 276 -1.66 31.93 -21.76
C GLN A 276 -2.97 32.69 -21.57
N SER A 277 -3.60 32.50 -20.41
CA SER A 277 -4.80 33.24 -19.98
C SER A 277 -4.56 33.94 -18.64
N GLY A 278 -4.89 35.22 -18.56
CA GLY A 278 -4.91 36.01 -17.32
C GLY A 278 -6.12 35.70 -16.42
N GLY A 279 -7.14 35.05 -16.95
CA GLY A 279 -8.27 34.48 -16.22
C GLY A 279 -8.49 33.02 -16.60
N ASP A 280 -9.75 32.61 -16.75
CA ASP A 280 -10.10 31.24 -17.11
C ASP A 280 -9.63 30.86 -18.53
N LEU A 281 -9.30 29.59 -18.73
CA LEU A 281 -8.91 29.01 -20.00
C LEU A 281 -9.77 27.79 -20.33
N THR A 282 -10.46 27.84 -21.46
CA THR A 282 -11.23 26.71 -22.01
C THR A 282 -10.74 26.35 -23.41
N VAL A 283 -10.44 25.07 -23.62
CA VAL A 283 -10.11 24.50 -24.93
C VAL A 283 -11.05 23.34 -25.21
N THR A 284 -11.83 23.41 -26.29
CA THR A 284 -12.65 22.29 -26.79
C THR A 284 -12.19 21.95 -28.20
N ALA A 285 -11.71 20.72 -28.41
CA ALA A 285 -11.17 20.29 -29.69
C ALA A 285 -11.17 18.76 -29.82
N ALA A 286 -10.94 18.25 -31.04
CA ALA A 286 -10.57 16.84 -31.21
C ALA A 286 -9.20 16.55 -30.56
N SER A 287 -8.22 17.44 -30.78
CA SER A 287 -6.93 17.41 -30.09
C SER A 287 -6.37 18.81 -29.81
N LEU A 288 -5.57 18.92 -28.76
CA LEU A 288 -4.77 20.08 -28.39
C LEU A 288 -3.29 19.72 -28.52
N THR A 289 -2.55 20.49 -29.32
CA THR A 289 -1.08 20.44 -29.39
C THR A 289 -0.51 21.80 -29.00
N ALA A 290 0.31 21.84 -27.94
CA ALA A 290 0.96 23.07 -27.47
C ALA A 290 2.37 22.80 -26.91
N SER A 291 3.22 23.83 -26.84
CA SER A 291 4.47 23.79 -26.08
C SER A 291 4.25 24.03 -24.59
N GLY A 292 3.23 24.80 -24.21
CA GLY A 292 2.88 25.07 -22.82
C GLY A 292 1.51 25.70 -22.70
N VAL A 293 0.84 25.43 -21.57
CA VAL A 293 -0.50 25.93 -21.28
C VAL A 293 -0.50 26.53 -19.87
N THR A 294 -0.94 27.78 -19.73
CA THR A 294 -0.97 28.48 -18.46
C THR A 294 -2.29 29.24 -18.30
N SER A 295 -2.98 28.98 -17.20
CA SER A 295 -4.20 29.70 -16.80
C SER A 295 -4.00 30.31 -15.42
N HIS A 296 -4.27 31.60 -15.29
CA HIS A 296 -4.33 32.29 -14.01
C HIS A 296 -5.72 32.17 -13.34
N GLY A 297 -6.66 31.44 -13.95
CA GLY A 297 -7.95 31.05 -13.37
C GLY A 297 -8.20 29.55 -13.46
N LEU A 298 -9.45 29.16 -13.73
CA LEU A 298 -9.84 27.79 -14.03
C LEU A 298 -9.20 27.34 -15.36
N LEU A 299 -8.73 26.09 -15.43
CA LEU A 299 -8.24 25.50 -16.67
C LEU A 299 -9.10 24.31 -17.06
N THR A 300 -9.75 24.36 -18.21
CA THR A 300 -10.56 23.26 -18.76
C THR A 300 -10.09 22.91 -20.17
N VAL A 301 -9.72 21.65 -20.38
CA VAL A 301 -9.38 21.11 -21.70
C VAL A 301 -10.25 19.89 -21.97
N ASN A 302 -11.07 19.96 -23.01
CA ASN A 302 -11.85 18.84 -23.54
C ASN A 302 -11.32 18.47 -24.93
N ALA A 303 -10.20 17.73 -24.96
CA ALA A 303 -9.49 17.32 -26.16
C ALA A 303 -8.44 16.23 -25.84
N ALA A 304 -8.09 15.39 -26.82
CA ALA A 304 -6.87 14.61 -26.73
C ALA A 304 -5.66 15.58 -26.59
N THR A 305 -4.90 15.46 -25.50
CA THR A 305 -3.96 16.52 -25.09
C THR A 305 -2.52 16.07 -25.30
N ASN A 306 -1.75 16.86 -26.03
CA ASN A 306 -0.31 16.68 -26.22
C ASN A 306 0.42 18.02 -26.00
N VAL A 307 0.97 18.19 -24.80
CA VAL A 307 1.72 19.39 -24.42
C VAL A 307 3.18 19.03 -24.17
N SER A 308 4.12 19.54 -24.96
CA SER A 308 5.53 19.12 -24.79
C SER A 308 6.18 19.65 -23.51
N GLY A 309 5.69 20.77 -22.98
CA GLY A 309 6.11 21.38 -21.72
C GLY A 309 5.09 21.19 -20.60
N GLN A 310 4.70 22.28 -19.95
CA GLN A 310 3.90 22.24 -18.73
C GLN A 310 2.46 22.72 -18.96
N ILE A 311 1.54 22.18 -18.17
CA ILE A 311 0.16 22.64 -18.04
C ILE A 311 -0.04 23.15 -16.61
N LEU A 312 -0.24 24.45 -16.45
CA LEU A 312 -0.27 25.14 -15.16
C LEU A 312 -1.60 25.88 -14.97
N GLY A 313 -2.32 25.60 -13.89
CA GLY A 313 -3.51 26.36 -13.48
C GLY A 313 -3.31 26.97 -12.09
N ASN A 314 -3.63 28.26 -11.93
CA ASN A 314 -3.68 28.90 -10.61
C ASN A 314 -4.80 28.34 -9.73
N SER A 315 -5.89 27.89 -10.35
CA SER A 315 -7.02 27.23 -9.69
C SER A 315 -7.12 25.77 -10.14
N ASN A 316 -8.33 25.20 -10.21
CA ASN A 316 -8.57 23.83 -10.63
C ASN A 316 -8.13 23.59 -12.09
N VAL A 317 -7.64 22.39 -12.36
CA VAL A 317 -7.27 21.92 -13.70
C VAL A 317 -8.10 20.70 -14.03
N LEU A 318 -8.92 20.81 -15.07
CA LEU A 318 -9.78 19.75 -15.58
C LEU A 318 -9.34 19.42 -17.02
N ILE A 319 -8.87 18.19 -17.25
CA ILE A 319 -8.47 17.73 -18.58
C ILE A 319 -9.19 16.42 -18.87
N SER A 320 -9.99 16.42 -19.93
CA SER A 320 -10.72 15.25 -20.42
C SER A 320 -10.42 15.05 -21.90
N GLY A 321 -10.10 13.82 -22.31
CA GLY A 321 -9.82 13.50 -23.70
C GLY A 321 -9.51 12.04 -23.94
N ALA A 322 -9.19 11.66 -25.17
CA ALA A 322 -8.86 10.28 -25.51
C ALA A 322 -7.57 9.78 -24.82
N ALA A 323 -6.56 10.66 -24.72
CA ALA A 323 -5.29 10.46 -24.03
C ALA A 323 -4.73 11.81 -23.57
N ILE A 324 -3.85 11.80 -22.57
CA ILE A 324 -3.23 13.01 -22.01
C ILE A 324 -1.72 12.81 -21.95
N GLN A 325 -0.97 13.75 -22.54
CA GLN A 325 0.48 13.75 -22.51
C GLN A 325 1.01 15.16 -22.19
N ALA A 326 1.86 15.25 -21.16
CA ALA A 326 2.46 16.51 -20.74
C ALA A 326 3.85 16.31 -20.08
N GLY A 327 4.71 17.32 -20.08
CA GLY A 327 5.92 17.32 -19.25
C GLY A 327 5.58 17.41 -17.75
N ALA A 328 4.70 18.33 -17.38
CA ALA A 328 4.13 18.40 -16.03
C ALA A 328 2.71 18.98 -16.07
N ILE A 329 1.88 18.59 -15.11
CA ILE A 329 0.55 19.18 -14.91
C ILE A 329 0.42 19.58 -13.44
N ALA A 330 0.11 20.85 -13.21
CA ALA A 330 -0.05 21.40 -11.86
C ALA A 330 -1.32 22.24 -11.71
N SER A 331 -2.06 21.99 -10.63
CA SER A 331 -3.23 22.78 -10.22
C SER A 331 -2.96 23.53 -8.92
N GLY A 332 -3.58 24.70 -8.78
CA GLY A 332 -3.41 25.54 -7.61
C GLY A 332 -2.05 26.25 -7.57
N VAL A 333 -1.43 26.50 -8.72
CA VAL A 333 -0.08 27.10 -8.79
C VAL A 333 -0.10 28.55 -8.27
N ASP A 334 0.72 28.83 -7.27
CA ASP A 334 1.05 30.19 -6.89
C ASP A 334 2.19 30.70 -7.78
N PHE A 335 1.83 31.42 -8.84
CA PHE A 335 2.80 31.96 -9.80
C PHE A 335 3.75 33.00 -9.18
N ALA A 336 3.30 33.74 -8.16
CA ALA A 336 4.14 34.73 -7.48
C ALA A 336 5.20 34.03 -6.62
N ALA A 337 4.79 33.03 -5.83
CA ALA A 337 5.71 32.21 -5.04
C ALA A 337 6.66 31.38 -5.92
N THR A 338 6.15 30.83 -7.04
CA THR A 338 6.97 30.10 -8.02
C THR A 338 8.07 30.99 -8.60
N ASN A 339 7.73 32.23 -8.95
CA ASN A 339 8.71 33.20 -9.46
C ASN A 339 9.73 33.60 -8.37
N ALA A 340 9.29 33.80 -7.12
CA ALA A 340 10.16 34.08 -5.99
C ALA A 340 11.12 32.90 -5.67
N ALA A 341 10.69 31.67 -5.95
CA ALA A 341 11.48 30.45 -5.81
C ALA A 341 12.40 30.16 -7.01
N GLY A 342 12.59 31.13 -7.92
CA GLY A 342 13.46 30.95 -9.09
C GLY A 342 12.93 29.95 -10.12
N GLY A 343 11.62 29.75 -10.16
CA GLY A 343 10.94 28.87 -11.12
C GLY A 343 10.60 27.47 -10.61
N THR A 344 10.97 27.12 -9.37
CA THR A 344 10.43 25.90 -8.73
C THR A 344 8.95 26.10 -8.45
N LEU A 345 8.10 25.18 -8.94
CA LEU A 345 6.65 25.27 -8.76
C LEU A 345 6.29 25.30 -7.27
N ALA A 346 5.60 26.35 -6.88
CA ALA A 346 4.93 26.47 -5.60
C ALA A 346 3.42 26.37 -5.81
N VAL A 347 2.76 25.58 -4.98
CA VAL A 347 1.30 25.50 -4.94
C VAL A 347 0.76 26.34 -3.79
N GLY A 348 -0.39 26.96 -4.03
CA GLY A 348 -1.21 27.62 -3.03
C GLY A 348 -2.01 26.63 -2.18
N PRO A 349 -3.02 27.11 -1.45
CA PRO A 349 -3.78 26.30 -0.50
C PRO A 349 -4.89 25.44 -1.13
N THR A 350 -5.25 25.69 -2.38
CA THR A 350 -6.39 25.05 -3.06
C THR A 350 -6.12 24.88 -4.55
N GLY A 351 -6.67 23.82 -5.13
CA GLY A 351 -6.64 23.57 -6.57
C GLY A 351 -6.77 22.07 -6.82
N THR A 352 -7.92 21.64 -7.34
CA THR A 352 -8.14 20.23 -7.68
C THR A 352 -7.60 19.91 -9.07
N LEU A 353 -7.00 18.73 -9.20
CA LEU A 353 -6.47 18.22 -10.46
C LEU A 353 -7.29 17.02 -10.91
N ASP A 354 -8.13 17.20 -11.93
CA ASP A 354 -8.98 16.15 -12.48
C ASP A 354 -8.53 15.80 -13.90
N LEU A 355 -8.05 14.57 -14.08
CA LEU A 355 -7.56 14.05 -15.35
C LEU A 355 -8.40 12.84 -15.77
N THR A 356 -8.97 12.87 -16.96
CA THR A 356 -9.74 11.76 -17.52
C THR A 356 -9.27 11.44 -18.95
N ALA A 357 -8.57 10.32 -19.10
CA ALA A 357 -8.25 9.72 -20.40
C ALA A 357 -9.26 8.60 -20.71
N THR A 358 -10.24 8.88 -21.56
CA THR A 358 -11.42 8.00 -21.74
C THR A 358 -11.12 6.65 -22.40
N THR A 359 -10.08 6.60 -23.24
CA THR A 359 -9.72 5.40 -24.02
C THR A 359 -8.23 5.04 -23.94
N GLY A 360 -7.42 5.91 -23.35
CA GLY A 360 -5.96 5.82 -23.43
C GLY A 360 -5.27 6.09 -22.09
N ASN A 361 -4.00 6.43 -22.18
CA ASN A 361 -3.12 6.61 -21.03
C ASN A 361 -3.00 8.09 -20.65
N ILE A 362 -2.61 8.32 -19.40
CA ILE A 362 -2.06 9.59 -18.94
C ILE A 362 -0.55 9.40 -18.84
N VAL A 363 0.23 10.16 -19.62
CA VAL A 363 1.70 10.06 -19.64
C VAL A 363 2.28 11.44 -19.32
N VAL A 364 2.80 11.57 -18.12
CA VAL A 364 3.20 12.87 -17.55
C VAL A 364 4.54 12.75 -16.84
N GLY A 365 5.37 13.78 -16.84
CA GLY A 365 6.58 13.76 -16.01
C GLY A 365 6.22 13.92 -14.53
N THR A 366 5.53 15.01 -14.19
CA THR A 366 5.11 15.33 -12.82
C THR A 366 3.62 15.68 -12.76
N LEU A 367 2.92 15.17 -11.76
CA LEU A 367 1.60 15.64 -11.35
C LEU A 367 1.68 16.30 -9.99
N LEU A 368 1.16 17.53 -9.88
CA LEU A 368 1.15 18.29 -8.64
C LEU A 368 -0.23 18.93 -8.41
N SER A 369 -0.88 18.59 -7.31
CA SER A 369 -2.18 19.18 -6.93
C SER A 369 -2.08 19.88 -5.59
N ALA A 370 -2.56 21.13 -5.52
CA ALA A 370 -2.70 21.89 -4.27
C ALA A 370 -3.82 21.34 -3.37
N GLY A 371 -4.74 20.55 -3.92
CA GLY A 371 -5.79 19.84 -3.19
C GLY A 371 -5.91 18.40 -3.70
N ASP A 372 -7.14 17.96 -3.95
CA ASP A 372 -7.40 16.60 -4.43
C ASP A 372 -6.84 16.36 -5.84
N LEU A 373 -6.40 15.14 -6.09
CA LEU A 373 -5.92 14.67 -7.39
C LEU A 373 -6.74 13.44 -7.80
N ASN A 374 -7.49 13.56 -8.89
CA ASN A 374 -8.23 12.46 -9.48
C ASN A 374 -7.71 12.13 -10.88
N ALA A 375 -7.34 10.87 -11.12
CA ALA A 375 -6.90 10.41 -12.43
C ALA A 375 -7.68 9.17 -12.85
N ARG A 376 -8.33 9.23 -14.02
CA ARG A 376 -9.01 8.09 -14.65
C ARG A 376 -8.37 7.77 -15.98
N SER A 377 -7.85 6.57 -16.16
CA SER A 377 -7.19 6.16 -17.41
C SER A 377 -7.06 4.64 -17.53
N ALA A 378 -6.65 4.13 -18.69
CA ALA A 378 -6.24 2.73 -18.78
C ALA A 378 -4.97 2.47 -17.94
N LEU A 379 -4.00 3.41 -18.04
CA LEU A 379 -2.75 3.43 -17.30
C LEU A 379 -2.28 4.88 -17.08
N LEU A 380 -1.97 5.20 -15.83
CA LEU A 380 -1.29 6.43 -15.42
C LEU A 380 0.21 6.19 -15.33
N GLN A 381 1.00 6.90 -16.14
CA GLN A 381 2.45 6.87 -16.12
C GLN A 381 3.00 8.22 -15.69
N ALA A 382 3.70 8.25 -14.56
CA ALA A 382 4.35 9.45 -14.04
C ALA A 382 5.76 9.17 -13.52
N ASN A 383 6.61 10.20 -13.40
CA ASN A 383 7.82 10.08 -12.59
C ASN A 383 7.49 10.33 -11.11
N THR A 384 6.76 11.41 -10.85
CA THR A 384 6.34 11.82 -9.50
C THR A 384 4.89 12.28 -9.52
N LEU A 385 4.15 11.91 -8.48
CA LEU A 385 2.79 12.35 -8.22
C LEU A 385 2.69 12.88 -6.79
N THR A 386 2.19 14.09 -6.64
CA THR A 386 2.04 14.74 -5.34
C THR A 386 0.67 15.41 -5.24
N GLY A 387 -0.19 14.92 -4.35
CA GLY A 387 -1.46 15.55 -4.00
C GLY A 387 -1.40 16.11 -2.58
N HIS A 388 -1.69 17.39 -2.42
CA HIS A 388 -1.83 18.03 -1.11
C HIS A 388 -3.22 17.82 -0.46
N GLY A 389 -4.12 17.09 -1.13
CA GLY A 389 -5.36 16.54 -0.59
C GLY A 389 -5.42 15.02 -0.76
N ASN A 390 -6.60 14.50 -1.07
CA ASN A 390 -6.80 13.08 -1.37
C ASN A 390 -6.33 12.74 -2.79
N VAL A 391 -5.82 11.52 -2.99
CA VAL A 391 -5.41 11.01 -4.30
C VAL A 391 -6.29 9.84 -4.70
N GLY A 392 -7.12 10.02 -5.72
CA GLY A 392 -7.97 8.98 -6.30
C GLY A 392 -7.49 8.58 -7.70
N ILE A 393 -7.17 7.31 -7.90
CA ILE A 393 -6.76 6.80 -9.22
C ILE A 393 -7.64 5.62 -9.62
N ASP A 394 -8.21 5.68 -10.82
CA ASP A 394 -9.00 4.61 -11.44
C ASP A 394 -8.28 4.19 -12.73
N GLY A 395 -7.64 3.02 -12.70
CA GLY A 395 -6.74 2.54 -13.74
C GLY A 395 -5.44 1.96 -13.19
N GLY A 396 -4.64 1.37 -14.09
CA GLY A 396 -3.28 0.94 -13.74
C GLY A 396 -2.38 2.13 -13.39
N VAL A 397 -1.36 1.89 -12.57
CA VAL A 397 -0.46 2.94 -12.08
C VAL A 397 0.99 2.53 -12.29
N ARG A 398 1.79 3.44 -12.85
CA ARG A 398 3.24 3.29 -12.99
C ARG A 398 3.94 4.61 -12.68
N VAL A 399 4.30 4.79 -11.42
CA VAL A 399 5.02 5.97 -10.92
C VAL A 399 6.49 5.60 -10.67
N ALA A 400 7.41 6.17 -11.43
CA ALA A 400 8.82 5.74 -11.36
C ALA A 400 9.46 6.00 -9.99
N ASN A 401 9.13 7.13 -9.35
CA ASN A 401 9.74 7.56 -8.10
C ASN A 401 8.73 7.49 -6.96
N GLN A 402 7.90 8.51 -6.78
CA GLN A 402 7.09 8.68 -5.58
C GLN A 402 5.65 9.07 -5.91
N LEU A 403 4.71 8.43 -5.23
CA LEU A 403 3.30 8.75 -5.21
C LEU A 403 2.95 9.16 -3.77
N LEU A 404 2.76 10.46 -3.57
CA LEU A 404 2.57 11.09 -2.27
C LEU A 404 1.20 11.76 -2.19
N GLY A 405 0.49 11.52 -1.10
CA GLY A 405 -0.78 12.17 -0.77
C GLY A 405 -0.74 12.70 0.66
N ALA A 406 -1.14 13.96 0.87
CA ALA A 406 -1.32 14.51 2.23
C ALA A 406 -2.56 13.94 2.93
N GLY A 407 -3.58 13.54 2.16
CA GLY A 407 -4.76 12.83 2.63
C GLY A 407 -4.72 11.34 2.31
N ASP A 408 -5.90 10.79 2.08
CA ASP A 408 -6.06 9.38 1.72
C ASP A 408 -5.62 9.13 0.28
N ILE A 409 -5.08 7.93 0.03
CA ILE A 409 -4.77 7.46 -1.32
C ILE A 409 -5.65 6.25 -1.61
N THR A 410 -6.45 6.33 -2.67
CA THR A 410 -7.24 5.22 -3.18
C THR A 410 -6.85 4.93 -4.63
N ILE A 411 -6.34 3.72 -4.87
CA ILE A 411 -6.01 3.23 -6.21
C ILE A 411 -6.92 2.05 -6.53
N ASN A 412 -7.86 2.24 -7.44
CA ASN A 412 -8.64 1.17 -8.06
C ASN A 412 -7.89 0.73 -9.33
N GLY A 413 -7.03 -0.27 -9.16
CA GLY A 413 -6.18 -0.82 -10.19
C GLY A 413 -6.95 -1.64 -11.22
N ASN A 414 -6.22 -2.10 -12.23
CA ASN A 414 -6.71 -3.02 -13.25
C ASN A 414 -5.57 -3.96 -13.67
N ALA A 415 -5.78 -4.79 -14.69
CA ALA A 415 -4.78 -5.75 -15.16
C ALA A 415 -3.40 -5.17 -15.53
N ASN A 416 -3.23 -3.85 -15.64
CA ASN A 416 -1.93 -3.19 -15.83
C ASN A 416 -1.09 -3.07 -14.54
N GLY A 417 -1.63 -3.40 -13.37
CA GLY A 417 -0.90 -3.37 -12.10
C GLY A 417 -0.79 -1.98 -11.45
N VAL A 418 -0.18 -1.96 -10.27
CA VAL A 418 0.20 -0.75 -9.54
C VAL A 418 1.68 -0.82 -9.20
N SER A 419 2.49 0.12 -9.70
CA SER A 419 3.88 0.25 -9.30
C SER A 419 4.31 1.68 -8.95
N ALA A 420 5.09 1.79 -7.87
CA ALA A 420 5.65 3.04 -7.35
C ALA A 420 6.99 2.78 -6.64
N GLY A 421 7.99 3.67 -6.73
CA GLY A 421 9.18 3.54 -5.86
C GLY A 421 8.81 3.72 -4.38
N LEU A 422 8.02 4.75 -4.07
CA LEU A 422 7.42 5.01 -2.77
C LEU A 422 5.94 5.31 -2.95
N LEU A 423 5.11 4.68 -2.13
CA LEU A 423 3.67 4.95 -2.03
C LEU A 423 3.38 5.40 -0.59
N ALA A 424 3.11 6.70 -0.39
CA ALA A 424 2.94 7.28 0.94
C ALA A 424 1.65 8.12 1.05
N SER A 425 0.77 7.73 1.97
CA SER A 425 -0.46 8.46 2.30
C SER A 425 -0.36 9.17 3.65
N GLY A 426 -1.09 10.26 3.81
CA GLY A 426 -1.02 11.10 5.02
C GLY A 426 0.32 11.82 5.19
N VAL A 427 0.98 12.25 4.11
CA VAL A 427 2.27 12.95 4.20
C VAL A 427 2.10 14.38 4.72
N ASP A 428 2.82 14.74 5.79
CA ASP A 428 2.99 16.13 6.19
C ASP A 428 4.13 16.76 5.39
N PHE A 429 3.80 17.47 4.31
CA PHE A 429 4.78 18.11 3.44
C PHE A 429 5.59 19.22 4.14
N ALA A 430 5.03 19.88 5.16
CA ALA A 430 5.75 20.91 5.90
C ALA A 430 6.80 20.28 6.84
N ALA A 431 6.43 19.23 7.57
CA ALA A 431 7.35 18.47 8.40
C ALA A 431 8.39 17.71 7.56
N THR A 432 8.00 17.13 6.43
CA THR A 432 8.90 16.49 5.47
C THR A 432 9.96 17.48 4.97
N LYS A 433 9.56 18.71 4.64
CA LYS A 433 10.49 19.77 4.25
C LYS A 433 11.44 20.15 5.40
N ALA A 434 10.93 20.22 6.63
CA ALA A 434 11.74 20.50 7.82
C ALA A 434 12.73 19.36 8.14
N ALA A 435 12.37 18.12 7.83
CA ALA A 435 13.21 16.93 7.95
C ALA A 435 14.20 16.74 6.79
N GLY A 436 14.43 17.78 5.97
CA GLY A 436 15.39 17.73 4.87
C GLY A 436 14.97 16.81 3.71
N GLY A 437 13.67 16.52 3.58
CA GLY A 437 13.11 15.65 2.55
C GLY A 437 12.85 14.21 3.00
N ASN A 438 13.19 13.83 4.23
CA ASN A 438 12.73 12.57 4.79
C ASN A 438 11.21 12.63 5.00
N ILE A 439 10.50 11.59 4.57
CA ILE A 439 9.04 11.57 4.62
C ILE A 439 8.58 11.54 6.07
N VAL A 440 7.80 12.54 6.45
CA VAL A 440 7.10 12.59 7.74
C VAL A 440 5.62 12.47 7.45
N VAL A 441 4.97 11.53 8.13
CA VAL A 441 3.52 11.34 8.05
C VAL A 441 2.81 12.15 9.13
N ALA A 442 1.60 12.58 8.83
CA ALA A 442 0.67 13.24 9.73
C ALA A 442 -0.05 12.21 10.63
N ASN A 443 -1.16 12.62 11.25
CA ASN A 443 -1.96 11.76 12.15
C ASN A 443 -3.03 10.93 11.42
N SER A 444 -3.23 11.14 10.12
CA SER A 444 -4.28 10.50 9.32
C SER A 444 -3.89 10.43 7.85
N GLY A 445 -4.45 9.48 7.13
CA GLY A 445 -4.19 9.25 5.71
C GLY A 445 -4.14 7.75 5.47
N ASP A 446 -5.27 7.18 5.06
CA ASP A 446 -5.39 5.77 4.76
C ASP A 446 -4.88 5.49 3.33
N LEU A 447 -4.29 4.32 3.15
CA LEU A 447 -3.89 3.81 1.84
C LEU A 447 -4.74 2.61 1.46
N THR A 448 -5.51 2.75 0.39
CA THR A 448 -6.27 1.65 -0.20
C THR A 448 -5.79 1.37 -1.62
N VAL A 449 -5.37 0.13 -1.89
CA VAL A 449 -5.01 -0.34 -3.23
C VAL A 449 -5.86 -1.56 -3.57
N ASN A 450 -6.84 -1.38 -4.44
CA ASN A 450 -7.74 -2.43 -4.93
C ASN A 450 -7.33 -2.82 -6.35
N ASP A 451 -6.44 -3.81 -6.49
CA ASP A 451 -5.93 -4.28 -7.78
C ASP A 451 -6.04 -5.81 -7.89
N SER A 452 -7.24 -6.35 -7.65
CA SER A 452 -7.49 -7.80 -7.60
C SER A 452 -7.14 -8.56 -8.89
N LEU A 453 -6.91 -7.86 -10.01
CA LEU A 453 -6.50 -8.43 -11.29
C LEU A 453 -5.02 -8.23 -11.60
N GLY A 454 -4.33 -7.33 -10.90
CA GLY A 454 -2.96 -6.90 -11.17
C GLY A 454 -1.98 -7.22 -10.04
N ALA A 455 -0.72 -6.90 -10.29
CA ALA A 455 0.37 -6.98 -9.33
C ALA A 455 0.60 -5.61 -8.70
N ILE A 456 0.82 -5.59 -7.38
CA ILE A 456 1.23 -4.40 -6.62
C ILE A 456 2.73 -4.52 -6.36
N GLN A 457 3.50 -3.55 -6.84
CA GLN A 457 4.95 -3.49 -6.68
C GLN A 457 5.40 -2.11 -6.21
N ALA A 458 5.75 -2.01 -4.94
CA ALA A 458 6.32 -0.80 -4.38
C ALA A 458 7.75 -1.02 -3.90
N GLY A 459 8.56 0.04 -3.75
CA GLY A 459 9.75 -0.05 -2.90
C GLY A 459 9.32 0.07 -1.44
N THR A 460 8.71 1.19 -1.06
CA THR A 460 8.15 1.38 0.28
C THR A 460 6.66 1.70 0.21
N ILE A 461 5.88 1.07 1.09
CA ILE A 461 4.48 1.40 1.34
C ILE A 461 4.38 2.00 2.75
N LEU A 462 3.90 3.24 2.84
CA LEU A 462 3.80 3.99 4.09
C LEU A 462 2.42 4.65 4.23
N ALA A 463 1.80 4.54 5.39
CA ALA A 463 0.55 5.25 5.68
C ALA A 463 0.55 5.80 7.10
N ALA A 464 0.12 7.06 7.23
CA ALA A 464 -0.27 7.66 8.50
C ALA A 464 -1.47 6.95 9.16
N GLY A 465 -2.30 6.29 8.34
CA GLY A 465 -3.46 5.55 8.77
C GLY A 465 -3.38 4.06 8.50
N ALA A 466 -4.51 3.47 8.12
CA ALA A 466 -4.61 2.05 7.77
C ALA A 466 -4.08 1.79 6.35
N ILE A 467 -3.56 0.59 6.13
CA ILE A 467 -3.16 0.07 4.82
C ILE A 467 -4.09 -1.08 4.46
N ASN A 468 -4.84 -0.95 3.38
CA ASN A 468 -5.72 -1.99 2.85
C ASN A 468 -5.34 -2.28 1.39
N THR A 469 -4.63 -3.38 1.14
CA THR A 469 -4.18 -3.73 -0.22
C THR A 469 -4.68 -5.10 -0.62
N THR A 470 -5.36 -5.17 -1.76
CA THR A 470 -5.81 -6.41 -2.39
C THR A 470 -5.21 -6.51 -3.78
N GLY A 471 -4.45 -7.57 -4.05
CA GLY A 471 -3.84 -7.81 -5.36
C GLY A 471 -3.51 -9.28 -5.58
N GLN A 472 -3.14 -9.65 -6.81
CA GLN A 472 -2.69 -11.03 -7.09
C GLN A 472 -1.36 -11.31 -6.40
N THR A 473 -0.44 -10.36 -6.51
CA THR A 473 0.86 -10.35 -5.82
C THR A 473 1.08 -8.98 -5.19
N ILE A 474 1.63 -8.95 -3.97
CA ILE A 474 2.02 -7.75 -3.25
C ILE A 474 3.51 -7.87 -2.99
N THR A 475 4.29 -7.02 -3.65
CA THR A 475 5.75 -6.95 -3.50
C THR A 475 6.16 -5.58 -2.99
N ALA A 476 6.96 -5.56 -1.93
CA ALA A 476 7.50 -4.34 -1.33
C ALA A 476 8.87 -4.60 -0.69
N ASP A 477 9.68 -3.57 -0.50
CA ASP A 477 10.83 -3.67 0.40
C ASP A 477 10.37 -3.52 1.86
N THR A 478 9.51 -2.55 2.13
CA THR A 478 8.93 -2.34 3.47
C THR A 478 7.48 -1.89 3.38
N ILE A 479 6.69 -2.28 4.38
CA ILE A 479 5.31 -1.85 4.57
C ILE A 479 5.16 -1.36 6.01
N THR A 480 4.83 -0.08 6.21
CA THR A 480 4.64 0.50 7.54
C THR A 480 3.31 1.25 7.62
N GLY A 481 2.44 0.82 8.53
CA GLY A 481 1.14 1.44 8.78
C GLY A 481 1.04 1.90 10.22
N HIS A 482 0.69 3.17 10.44
CA HIS A 482 0.49 3.73 11.78
C HIS A 482 -0.86 3.34 12.39
N GLN A 483 -1.68 2.56 11.68
CA GLN A 483 -2.86 1.86 12.21
C GLN A 483 -2.85 0.39 11.75
N ASN A 484 -3.99 -0.15 11.32
CA ASN A 484 -4.09 -1.55 10.88
C ASN A 484 -3.49 -1.75 9.48
N ILE A 485 -2.89 -2.92 9.25
CA ILE A 485 -2.46 -3.37 7.92
C ILE A 485 -3.28 -4.59 7.53
N THR A 486 -3.94 -4.55 6.38
CA THR A 486 -4.64 -5.68 5.78
C THR A 486 -4.12 -5.92 4.36
N LEU A 487 -3.50 -7.07 4.14
CA LEU A 487 -2.97 -7.49 2.84
C LEU A 487 -3.70 -8.77 2.38
N SER A 488 -4.21 -8.76 1.15
CA SER A 488 -4.85 -9.92 0.52
C SER A 488 -4.20 -10.18 -0.84
N GLY A 489 -3.43 -11.26 -0.95
CA GLY A 489 -2.66 -11.62 -2.15
C GLY A 489 -1.39 -12.40 -1.82
N ALA A 490 -0.71 -12.92 -2.84
CA ALA A 490 0.62 -13.52 -2.65
C ALA A 490 1.59 -12.42 -2.19
N THR A 491 2.00 -12.45 -0.93
CA THR A 491 2.78 -11.36 -0.32
C THR A 491 4.25 -11.74 -0.24
N ALA A 492 5.12 -10.91 -0.79
CA ALA A 492 6.57 -11.06 -0.71
C ALA A 492 7.22 -9.70 -0.42
N VAL A 493 7.58 -9.50 0.84
CA VAL A 493 8.25 -8.30 1.34
C VAL A 493 9.71 -8.65 1.59
N THR A 494 10.67 -7.87 1.08
CA THR A 494 12.10 -8.18 1.27
C THR A 494 12.65 -7.70 2.60
N GLY A 495 11.90 -6.86 3.32
CA GLY A 495 12.20 -6.38 4.66
C GLY A 495 11.00 -6.61 5.57
N GLN A 496 10.47 -5.52 6.15
CA GLN A 496 9.55 -5.61 7.29
C GLN A 496 8.12 -5.17 6.94
N ILE A 497 7.15 -5.83 7.57
CA ILE A 497 5.76 -5.39 7.68
C ILE A 497 5.52 -4.94 9.14
N LEU A 498 5.38 -3.64 9.36
CA LEU A 498 5.25 -3.02 10.68
C LEU A 498 3.91 -2.30 10.81
N GLY A 499 2.98 -2.87 11.57
CA GLY A 499 1.71 -2.23 11.91
C GLY A 499 1.68 -1.75 13.34
N ALA A 500 1.35 -0.47 13.57
CA ALA A 500 1.09 0.03 14.92
C ALA A 500 -0.23 -0.53 15.50
N GLY A 501 -1.17 -0.89 14.63
CA GLY A 501 -2.40 -1.60 14.97
C GLY A 501 -2.30 -3.11 14.74
N ASN A 502 -3.40 -3.70 14.30
CA ASN A 502 -3.45 -5.11 13.90
C ASN A 502 -2.80 -5.32 12.53
N VAL A 503 -2.14 -6.45 12.32
CA VAL A 503 -1.63 -6.86 11.00
C VAL A 503 -2.32 -8.14 10.57
N SER A 504 -3.00 -8.10 9.44
CA SER A 504 -3.67 -9.23 8.82
C SER A 504 -3.13 -9.45 7.41
N VAL A 505 -2.51 -10.61 7.15
CA VAL A 505 -2.01 -10.97 5.82
C VAL A 505 -2.62 -12.30 5.41
N SER A 506 -3.25 -12.34 4.24
CA SER A 506 -3.88 -13.55 3.70
C SER A 506 -3.52 -13.76 2.23
N GLY A 507 -3.28 -15.00 1.83
CA GLY A 507 -2.92 -15.31 0.44
C GLY A 507 -2.40 -16.72 0.23
N PRO A 508 -1.98 -17.07 -1.00
CA PRO A 508 -1.38 -18.37 -1.26
C PRO A 508 0.00 -18.54 -0.59
N THR A 509 0.79 -17.46 -0.51
CA THR A 509 2.10 -17.42 0.13
C THR A 509 2.29 -16.11 0.86
N ILE A 510 3.02 -16.14 1.95
CA ILE A 510 3.42 -14.96 2.74
C ILE A 510 4.92 -15.06 3.00
N ALA A 511 5.68 -14.05 2.58
CA ALA A 511 7.11 -13.94 2.83
C ALA A 511 7.49 -12.52 3.29
N ALA A 512 8.25 -12.39 4.37
CA ALA A 512 8.81 -11.14 4.89
C ALA A 512 10.01 -11.43 5.81
N ASP A 513 10.96 -10.51 6.00
CA ASP A 513 11.98 -10.70 7.04
C ASP A 513 11.34 -10.63 8.44
N ALA A 514 10.50 -9.63 8.68
CA ALA A 514 9.74 -9.52 9.91
C ALA A 514 8.29 -9.09 9.67
N ILE A 515 7.36 -9.67 10.42
CA ILE A 515 5.97 -9.24 10.46
C ILE A 515 5.61 -8.94 11.92
N VAL A 516 5.33 -7.66 12.18
CA VAL A 516 5.10 -7.17 13.54
C VAL A 516 3.81 -6.37 13.63
N SER A 517 3.00 -6.67 14.64
CA SER A 517 1.79 -5.93 14.98
C SER A 517 1.90 -5.29 16.36
N GLY A 518 1.24 -4.13 16.55
CA GLY A 518 1.29 -3.36 17.78
C GLY A 518 2.60 -2.61 17.99
N VAL A 519 3.26 -2.15 16.92
CA VAL A 519 4.52 -1.39 17.01
C VAL A 519 4.28 0.04 17.50
N ASP A 520 5.04 0.50 18.49
CA ASP A 520 5.20 1.93 18.75
C ASP A 520 6.24 2.48 17.77
N ILE A 521 5.75 3.05 16.66
CA ILE A 521 6.61 3.55 15.57
C ILE A 521 7.51 4.69 16.06
N ALA A 522 6.97 5.59 16.89
CA ALA A 522 7.75 6.72 17.40
C ALA A 522 8.87 6.26 18.34
N ALA A 523 8.59 5.29 19.22
CA ALA A 523 9.61 4.69 20.07
C ALA A 523 10.64 3.87 19.27
N THR A 524 10.18 3.18 18.22
CA THR A 524 11.05 2.42 17.30
C THR A 524 12.03 3.34 16.58
N ASP A 525 11.55 4.48 16.08
CA ASP A 525 12.40 5.50 15.45
C ASP A 525 13.39 6.10 16.47
N ALA A 526 12.92 6.41 17.68
CA ALA A 526 13.78 6.91 18.76
C ALA A 526 14.84 5.90 19.21
N ALA A 527 14.56 4.60 19.08
CA ALA A 527 15.47 3.50 19.36
C ALA A 527 16.42 3.18 18.18
N GLY A 528 16.42 4.00 17.12
CA GLY A 528 17.28 3.82 15.96
C GLY A 528 16.86 2.65 15.06
N GLY A 529 15.56 2.37 14.98
CA GLY A 529 14.99 1.29 14.17
C GLY A 529 14.84 -0.04 14.90
N ARG A 530 15.16 -0.11 16.20
CA ARG A 530 14.86 -1.29 17.02
C ARG A 530 13.37 -1.33 17.31
N ILE A 531 12.70 -2.37 16.82
CA ILE A 531 11.26 -2.59 17.01
C ILE A 531 10.91 -2.52 18.49
N THR A 532 10.03 -1.59 18.84
CA THR A 532 9.47 -1.42 20.18
C THR A 532 7.97 -1.60 20.09
N LEU A 533 7.39 -2.46 20.92
CA LEU A 533 5.95 -2.67 20.96
C LEU A 533 5.28 -1.59 21.81
N GLY A 534 4.10 -1.17 21.37
CA GLY A 534 3.23 -0.30 22.14
C GLY A 534 2.60 -1.02 23.33
N PRO A 535 1.92 -0.27 24.22
CA PRO A 535 1.20 -0.86 25.33
C PRO A 535 0.11 -1.81 24.83
N THR A 536 -0.12 -2.89 25.57
CA THR A 536 -1.17 -3.87 25.25
C THR A 536 -2.55 -3.24 25.47
N THR A 537 -3.21 -2.82 24.39
CA THR A 537 -4.62 -2.41 24.41
C THR A 537 -5.52 -3.53 23.86
N THR A 538 -6.66 -3.79 24.52
CA THR A 538 -7.55 -4.89 24.14
C THR A 538 -8.07 -4.72 22.71
N GLY A 539 -7.83 -5.71 21.84
CA GLY A 539 -8.32 -5.73 20.45
C GLY A 539 -7.40 -5.06 19.42
N THR A 540 -6.23 -4.60 19.84
CA THR A 540 -5.21 -3.98 18.97
C THR A 540 -3.88 -4.73 19.11
N GLY A 541 -3.05 -4.70 18.08
CA GLY A 541 -1.75 -5.36 18.08
C GLY A 541 -1.84 -6.88 17.92
N ASN A 542 -2.93 -7.39 17.34
CA ASN A 542 -3.05 -8.78 16.92
C ASN A 542 -2.35 -8.99 15.57
N LEU A 543 -1.70 -10.15 15.44
CA LEU A 543 -1.09 -10.62 14.20
C LEU A 543 -1.88 -11.82 13.69
N THR A 544 -2.46 -11.71 12.49
CA THR A 544 -3.23 -12.78 11.85
C THR A 544 -2.65 -13.09 10.47
N LEU A 545 -2.16 -14.30 10.29
CA LEU A 545 -1.50 -14.75 9.06
C LEU A 545 -2.21 -16.00 8.53
N ALA A 546 -2.69 -15.93 7.28
CA ALA A 546 -3.39 -17.03 6.63
C ALA A 546 -2.78 -17.33 5.25
N ALA A 547 -1.81 -18.23 5.22
CA ALA A 547 -1.21 -18.73 3.99
C ALA A 547 -1.86 -20.06 3.58
N ALA A 548 -2.32 -20.21 2.33
CA ALA A 548 -2.77 -21.52 1.85
C ALA A 548 -1.60 -22.50 1.64
N GLY A 549 -0.40 -21.98 1.39
CA GLY A 549 0.84 -22.72 1.20
C GLY A 549 1.90 -22.35 2.24
N LEU A 550 2.96 -21.68 1.80
CA LEU A 550 4.10 -21.31 2.64
C LEU A 550 3.89 -19.96 3.34
N LEU A 551 4.09 -19.94 4.65
CA LEU A 551 4.36 -18.76 5.46
C LEU A 551 5.84 -18.79 5.86
N SER A 552 6.64 -17.82 5.39
CA SER A 552 8.06 -17.71 5.68
C SER A 552 8.39 -16.33 6.22
N ALA A 553 8.86 -16.23 7.47
CA ALA A 553 9.40 -14.99 7.97
C ALA A 553 10.44 -15.19 9.07
N ASP A 554 11.52 -14.42 9.10
CA ASP A 554 12.54 -14.60 10.14
C ASP A 554 11.93 -14.31 11.53
N THR A 555 11.15 -13.24 11.65
CA THR A 555 10.50 -12.87 12.92
C THR A 555 9.00 -12.65 12.77
N LEU A 556 8.22 -13.32 13.61
CA LEU A 556 6.81 -13.02 13.84
C LEU A 556 6.63 -12.48 15.27
N LEU A 557 6.16 -11.24 15.40
CA LEU A 557 6.02 -10.59 16.71
C LEU A 557 4.66 -9.92 16.86
N SER A 558 3.98 -10.19 17.96
CA SER A 558 2.68 -9.61 18.28
C SER A 558 2.66 -8.99 19.67
N ALA A 559 2.20 -7.74 19.78
CA ALA A 559 1.91 -7.10 21.06
C ALA A 559 0.67 -7.68 21.76
N ALA A 560 -0.14 -8.47 21.06
CA ALA A 560 -1.29 -9.18 21.62
C ALA A 560 -1.30 -10.63 21.09
N ASN A 561 -2.42 -11.09 20.53
CA ASN A 561 -2.54 -12.46 20.04
C ASN A 561 -1.84 -12.65 18.70
N LEU A 562 -1.32 -13.84 18.45
CA LEU A 562 -0.72 -14.23 17.18
C LEU A 562 -1.41 -15.50 16.68
N ASP A 563 -2.07 -15.41 15.54
CA ASP A 563 -2.69 -16.55 14.86
C ASP A 563 -2.04 -16.72 13.49
N ALA A 564 -1.31 -17.81 13.28
CA ALA A 564 -0.67 -18.10 12.00
C ALA A 564 -1.09 -19.48 11.48
N SER A 565 -1.56 -19.51 10.24
CA SER A 565 -1.96 -20.74 9.54
C SER A 565 -1.26 -20.86 8.19
N GLY A 566 -0.83 -22.07 7.87
CA GLY A 566 -0.02 -22.38 6.68
C GLY A 566 0.06 -23.88 6.44
N ALA A 567 0.26 -24.31 5.19
CA ALA A 567 0.70 -25.69 4.96
C ALA A 567 2.09 -25.91 5.61
N ASN A 568 2.96 -24.92 5.46
CA ASN A 568 4.27 -24.85 6.11
C ASN A 568 4.47 -23.46 6.72
N ILE A 569 4.91 -23.42 7.98
CA ILE A 569 5.29 -22.21 8.70
C ILE A 569 6.79 -22.32 8.99
N THR A 570 7.58 -21.42 8.43
CA THR A 570 9.03 -21.32 8.64
C THR A 570 9.38 -19.97 9.23
N ALA A 571 10.01 -19.97 10.40
CA ALA A 571 10.49 -18.74 11.01
C ALA A 571 11.74 -18.96 11.87
N ASP A 572 12.45 -17.89 12.22
CA ASP A 572 13.50 -17.98 13.23
C ASP A 572 12.91 -17.84 14.63
N ASN A 573 12.11 -16.81 14.86
CA ASN A 573 11.46 -16.59 16.16
C ASN A 573 10.00 -16.19 15.99
N ILE A 574 9.15 -16.74 16.85
CA ILE A 574 7.74 -16.38 16.97
C ILE A 574 7.48 -15.96 18.41
N SER A 575 6.91 -14.78 18.60
CA SER A 575 6.61 -14.25 19.94
C SER A 575 5.27 -13.53 19.98
N ALA A 576 4.46 -13.84 20.98
CA ALA A 576 3.17 -13.19 21.24
C ALA A 576 3.07 -12.77 22.71
N HIS A 577 2.75 -11.51 22.94
CA HIS A 577 2.44 -10.99 24.29
C HIS A 577 1.02 -11.34 24.76
N GLY A 578 0.24 -12.05 23.93
CA GLY A 578 -1.03 -12.70 24.27
C GLY A 578 -0.98 -14.21 23.97
N ASN A 579 -2.08 -14.75 23.45
CA ASN A 579 -2.15 -16.14 23.02
C ASN A 579 -1.46 -16.34 21.66
N LEU A 580 -0.93 -17.53 21.43
CA LEU A 580 -0.22 -17.90 20.21
C LEU A 580 -0.83 -19.18 19.62
N THR A 581 -1.34 -19.09 18.39
CA THR A 581 -1.87 -20.22 17.63
C THR A 581 -1.05 -20.44 16.37
N LEU A 582 -0.57 -21.65 16.16
CA LEU A 582 0.08 -22.09 14.92
C LEU A 582 -0.69 -23.29 14.36
N ASP A 583 -1.10 -23.22 13.10
CA ASP A 583 -1.76 -24.33 12.41
C ASP A 583 -1.05 -24.66 11.10
N GLY A 584 -0.34 -25.80 11.07
CA GLY A 584 0.49 -26.20 9.94
C GLY A 584 1.71 -27.04 10.30
N ALA A 585 2.48 -27.45 9.29
CA ALA A 585 3.82 -27.97 9.53
C ALA A 585 4.76 -26.82 9.96
N SER A 586 5.16 -26.80 11.23
CA SER A 586 5.94 -25.71 11.83
C SER A 586 7.41 -26.08 11.95
N SER A 587 8.29 -25.33 11.28
CA SER A 587 9.74 -25.48 11.33
C SER A 587 10.37 -24.16 11.76
N ILE A 588 10.60 -24.01 13.06
CA ILE A 588 11.12 -22.82 13.70
C ILE A 588 12.59 -23.05 14.05
N SER A 589 13.50 -22.21 13.57
CA SER A 589 14.94 -22.40 13.82
C SER A 589 15.33 -22.02 15.26
N GLY A 590 14.61 -21.07 15.84
CA GLY A 590 14.77 -20.57 17.21
C GLY A 590 13.53 -20.85 18.07
N GLN A 591 12.91 -19.79 18.58
CA GLN A 591 12.00 -19.89 19.73
C GLN A 591 10.53 -19.63 19.36
N ILE A 592 9.63 -20.29 20.08
CA ILE A 592 8.19 -20.01 20.13
C ILE A 592 7.88 -19.54 21.55
N LEU A 593 7.52 -18.27 21.72
CA LEU A 593 7.31 -17.64 23.03
C LEU A 593 5.91 -17.02 23.12
N GLY A 594 5.05 -17.56 23.97
CA GLY A 594 3.73 -16.98 24.27
C GLY A 594 3.65 -16.52 25.72
N ALA A 595 3.20 -15.29 25.97
CA ALA A 595 2.85 -14.84 27.32
C ALA A 595 1.52 -15.42 27.82
N GLY A 596 0.64 -15.80 26.90
CA GLY A 596 -0.61 -16.51 27.17
C GLY A 596 -0.51 -18.00 26.86
N ASN A 597 -1.63 -18.56 26.39
CA ASN A 597 -1.70 -19.95 25.96
C ASN A 597 -1.03 -20.12 24.60
N VAL A 598 -0.37 -21.26 24.41
CA VAL A 598 0.23 -21.65 23.14
C VAL A 598 -0.47 -22.88 22.60
N TRP A 599 -1.06 -22.76 21.42
CA TRP A 599 -1.71 -23.85 20.70
C TRP A 599 -0.97 -24.09 19.39
N ILE A 600 -0.48 -25.30 19.17
CA ILE A 600 0.20 -25.68 17.93
C ILE A 600 -0.49 -26.94 17.40
N SER A 601 -1.04 -26.88 16.19
CA SER A 601 -1.63 -28.02 15.48
C SER A 601 -1.03 -28.21 14.09
N GLY A 602 -1.08 -29.42 13.56
CA GLY A 602 -0.71 -29.67 12.16
C GLY A 602 0.06 -30.97 11.93
N GLN A 603 0.98 -30.94 10.97
CA GLN A 603 1.67 -32.15 10.51
C GLN A 603 2.94 -32.47 11.30
N SER A 604 3.67 -31.47 11.78
CA SER A 604 4.91 -31.65 12.54
C SER A 604 5.32 -30.34 13.21
N LEU A 605 6.09 -30.42 14.29
CA LEU A 605 6.71 -29.29 14.98
C LEU A 605 8.22 -29.53 15.11
N SER A 606 9.03 -28.56 14.69
CA SER A 606 10.45 -28.44 15.01
C SER A 606 10.72 -27.05 15.56
N ALA A 607 11.28 -26.93 16.76
CA ALA A 607 11.67 -25.66 17.38
C ALA A 607 12.88 -25.86 18.30
N GLN A 608 13.62 -24.80 18.65
CA GLN A 608 14.66 -24.88 19.67
C GLN A 608 14.06 -24.80 21.08
N THR A 609 13.08 -23.92 21.26
CA THR A 609 12.39 -23.69 22.54
C THR A 609 10.92 -23.39 22.30
N VAL A 610 10.03 -23.96 23.11
CA VAL A 610 8.60 -23.64 23.14
C VAL A 610 8.21 -23.25 24.56
N VAL A 611 7.65 -22.05 24.73
CA VAL A 611 7.24 -21.52 26.04
C VAL A 611 5.82 -20.99 25.99
N ALA A 612 4.98 -21.45 26.93
CA ALA A 612 3.67 -20.87 27.22
C ALA A 612 3.65 -20.21 28.61
N GLY A 613 3.00 -19.06 28.73
CA GLY A 613 2.96 -18.31 29.97
C GLY A 613 4.26 -17.59 30.32
N LEU A 614 5.01 -17.11 29.33
CA LEU A 614 6.22 -16.31 29.55
C LEU A 614 5.89 -14.93 30.16
N ASP A 615 6.60 -14.53 31.21
CA ASP A 615 6.62 -13.15 31.67
C ASP A 615 7.78 -12.41 30.98
N PHE A 616 7.48 -11.63 29.94
CA PHE A 616 8.50 -10.91 29.17
C PHE A 616 9.28 -9.88 30.01
N ASP A 617 8.61 -9.18 30.93
CA ASP A 617 9.24 -8.16 31.77
C ASP A 617 10.20 -8.81 32.77
N ALA A 618 9.76 -9.89 33.43
CA ALA A 618 10.60 -10.63 34.36
C ALA A 618 11.76 -11.35 33.65
N THR A 619 11.51 -11.91 32.47
CA THR A 619 12.55 -12.54 31.63
C THR A 619 13.61 -11.52 31.22
N ASN A 620 13.20 -10.33 30.80
CA ASN A 620 14.14 -9.25 30.47
C ASN A 620 14.91 -8.78 31.73
N GLY A 621 14.24 -8.66 32.87
CA GLY A 621 14.87 -8.37 34.16
C GLY A 621 15.87 -9.45 34.62
N ALA A 622 15.64 -10.71 34.24
CA ALA A 622 16.52 -11.84 34.49
C ALA A 622 17.66 -11.99 33.46
N GLY A 623 17.87 -10.99 32.60
CA GLY A 623 18.95 -11.00 31.60
C GLY A 623 18.70 -11.98 30.44
N GLY A 624 17.43 -12.25 30.13
CA GLY A 624 17.01 -13.15 29.06
C GLY A 624 16.78 -14.60 29.49
N ASN A 625 16.96 -14.92 30.78
CA ASN A 625 16.59 -16.24 31.29
C ASN A 625 15.07 -16.36 31.39
N ILE A 626 14.50 -17.46 30.89
CA ILE A 626 13.04 -17.67 30.84
C ILE A 626 12.46 -17.60 32.25
N VAL A 627 11.54 -16.66 32.47
CA VAL A 627 10.71 -16.57 33.66
C VAL A 627 9.26 -16.81 33.25
N LEU A 628 8.68 -17.87 33.82
CA LEU A 628 7.26 -18.18 33.63
C LEU A 628 6.41 -17.34 34.58
N GLY A 629 5.26 -16.88 34.10
CA GLY A 629 4.22 -16.24 34.90
C GLY A 629 3.35 -17.26 35.64
N GLN A 630 2.10 -16.87 35.90
CA GLN A 630 1.16 -17.65 36.72
C GLN A 630 0.21 -18.56 35.91
N ALA A 631 0.11 -18.34 34.59
CA ALA A 631 -0.81 -19.03 33.71
C ALA A 631 -0.25 -19.06 32.28
N GLY A 632 -0.70 -20.03 31.48
CA GLY A 632 -0.24 -20.24 30.10
C GLY A 632 -0.15 -21.72 29.84
N ASP A 633 -1.23 -22.29 29.30
CA ASP A 633 -1.28 -23.69 28.93
C ASP A 633 -0.62 -23.89 27.56
N LEU A 634 0.10 -25.00 27.41
CA LEU A 634 0.73 -25.41 26.16
C LEU A 634 0.01 -26.64 25.63
N THR A 635 -0.59 -26.51 24.44
CA THR A 635 -1.18 -27.64 23.71
C THR A 635 -0.47 -27.81 22.37
N VAL A 636 0.08 -29.00 22.13
CA VAL A 636 0.70 -29.38 20.85
C VAL A 636 0.01 -30.64 20.34
N SER A 637 -0.68 -30.54 19.21
CA SER A 637 -1.42 -31.64 18.59
C SER A 637 -0.93 -31.90 17.17
N MET A 638 -0.01 -32.83 17.00
CA MET A 638 0.62 -33.15 15.71
C MET A 638 0.21 -34.53 15.18
N ASN A 639 0.04 -34.63 13.86
CA ASN A 639 -0.06 -35.93 13.19
C ASN A 639 1.31 -36.62 13.01
N GLY A 640 2.40 -35.85 13.07
CA GLY A 640 3.79 -36.32 12.88
C GLY A 640 4.66 -36.03 14.10
N ALA A 641 5.95 -35.80 13.88
CA ALA A 641 6.91 -35.61 14.96
C ALA A 641 6.79 -34.23 15.63
N VAL A 642 7.00 -34.21 16.95
CA VAL A 642 7.23 -33.03 17.78
C VAL A 642 8.68 -33.07 18.23
N THR A 643 9.49 -32.09 17.80
CA THR A 643 10.90 -31.96 18.17
C THR A 643 11.15 -30.58 18.75
N ALA A 644 11.38 -30.49 20.05
CA ALA A 644 11.80 -29.26 20.71
C ALA A 644 12.68 -29.55 21.92
N PRO A 645 13.98 -29.21 21.90
CA PRO A 645 14.88 -29.51 23.01
C PRO A 645 14.42 -28.94 24.36
N THR A 646 13.83 -27.75 24.37
CA THR A 646 13.30 -27.14 25.59
C THR A 646 11.82 -26.82 25.46
N ILE A 647 11.01 -27.35 26.35
CA ILE A 647 9.57 -27.07 26.42
C ILE A 647 9.21 -26.64 27.84
N GLN A 648 8.56 -25.49 27.98
CA GLN A 648 8.17 -24.96 29.29
C GLN A 648 6.75 -24.38 29.27
N ALA A 649 6.00 -24.55 30.36
CA ALA A 649 4.70 -23.90 30.51
C ALA A 649 4.41 -23.52 31.97
N ALA A 650 3.84 -22.33 32.18
CA ALA A 650 3.29 -21.91 33.47
C ALA A 650 2.02 -22.67 33.86
N GLY A 651 1.35 -23.28 32.88
CA GLY A 651 0.11 -24.02 33.02
C GLY A 651 0.27 -25.52 32.76
N VAL A 652 -0.79 -26.12 32.23
CA VAL A 652 -0.82 -27.52 31.79
C VAL A 652 -0.01 -27.67 30.50
N ILE A 653 0.69 -28.79 30.36
CA ILE A 653 1.32 -29.21 29.10
C ILE A 653 0.57 -30.43 28.57
N ASP A 654 0.03 -30.34 27.35
CA ASP A 654 -0.56 -31.46 26.63
C ASP A 654 0.08 -31.57 25.24
N ILE A 655 0.86 -32.64 25.03
CA ILE A 655 1.58 -32.86 23.78
C ILE A 655 1.19 -34.22 23.21
N SER A 656 0.72 -34.24 21.97
CA SER A 656 0.42 -35.43 21.21
C SER A 656 1.08 -35.40 19.83
N GLY A 657 1.63 -36.54 19.41
CA GLY A 657 2.36 -36.68 18.15
C GLY A 657 2.51 -38.12 17.67
N ALA A 658 3.09 -38.31 16.48
CA ALA A 658 3.65 -39.61 16.09
C ALA A 658 4.85 -39.95 16.99
N SER A 659 5.69 -38.96 17.28
CA SER A 659 6.80 -39.06 18.23
C SER A 659 7.02 -37.73 18.92
N VAL A 660 7.53 -37.76 20.15
CA VAL A 660 7.88 -36.56 20.93
C VAL A 660 9.35 -36.65 21.31
N ALA A 661 10.16 -35.69 20.88
CA ALA A 661 11.59 -35.61 21.16
C ALA A 661 11.94 -34.26 21.82
N ALA A 662 12.52 -34.31 23.01
CA ALA A 662 12.97 -33.13 23.75
C ALA A 662 14.21 -33.45 24.57
N ASP A 663 14.87 -32.42 25.10
CA ASP A 663 15.87 -32.62 26.13
C ASP A 663 15.27 -32.40 27.53
N ALA A 664 14.49 -31.32 27.69
CA ALA A 664 13.77 -31.05 28.92
C ALA A 664 12.36 -30.51 28.67
N ILE A 665 11.42 -31.02 29.47
CA ILE A 665 10.04 -30.55 29.52
C ILE A 665 9.71 -30.16 30.96
N THR A 666 9.18 -28.96 31.16
CA THR A 666 8.87 -28.42 32.50
C THR A 666 7.52 -27.73 32.51
N GLY A 667 6.54 -28.32 33.19
CA GLY A 667 5.21 -27.75 33.36
C GLY A 667 4.94 -27.45 34.84
N HIS A 668 4.47 -26.25 35.16
CA HIS A 668 4.12 -25.89 36.54
C HIS A 668 2.83 -26.56 37.05
N LYS A 669 2.04 -27.18 36.16
CA LYS A 669 0.86 -27.98 36.50
C LYS A 669 1.00 -29.41 35.94
N ASP A 670 -0.12 -30.02 35.54
CA ASP A 670 -0.13 -31.36 34.95
C ASP A 670 0.58 -31.37 33.60
N LEU A 671 1.23 -32.50 33.30
CA LEU A 671 2.01 -32.71 32.09
C LEU A 671 1.61 -34.05 31.46
N THR A 672 1.06 -33.98 30.25
CA THR A 672 0.64 -35.14 29.47
C THR A 672 1.43 -35.19 28.18
N LEU A 673 2.09 -36.33 27.92
CA LEU A 673 2.78 -36.63 26.68
C LEU A 673 2.19 -37.91 26.08
N SER A 674 1.83 -37.87 24.80
CA SER A 674 1.32 -39.03 24.08
C SER A 674 1.99 -39.18 22.72
N SER A 675 2.31 -40.42 22.37
CA SER A 675 2.87 -40.77 21.06
C SER A 675 2.18 -42.01 20.48
N THR A 676 2.12 -42.09 19.15
CA THR A 676 1.42 -43.20 18.45
C THR A 676 2.34 -44.07 17.61
N ALA A 677 3.53 -43.59 17.21
CA ALA A 677 4.47 -44.35 16.40
C ALA A 677 5.60 -44.96 17.24
N ALA A 678 6.34 -45.90 16.64
CA ALA A 678 7.38 -46.68 17.31
C ALA A 678 8.53 -45.85 17.93
N ALA A 679 8.79 -44.65 17.39
CA ALA A 679 9.79 -43.73 17.93
C ALA A 679 9.41 -43.18 19.32
N GLY A 680 8.13 -43.24 19.70
CA GLY A 680 7.68 -43.03 21.06
C GLY A 680 7.91 -41.61 21.60
N VAL A 681 8.11 -41.54 22.92
CA VAL A 681 8.53 -40.35 23.65
C VAL A 681 10.01 -40.50 24.04
N ASP A 682 10.88 -39.58 23.61
CA ASP A 682 12.31 -39.53 23.96
C ASP A 682 12.65 -38.16 24.58
N VAL A 683 12.84 -38.13 25.90
CA VAL A 683 13.23 -36.93 26.65
C VAL A 683 14.59 -37.12 27.31
N THR A 684 15.65 -36.59 26.68
CA THR A 684 17.02 -37.03 26.99
C THR A 684 17.51 -36.67 28.40
N ARG A 685 17.03 -35.56 29.00
CA ARG A 685 17.48 -35.10 30.33
C ARG A 685 16.39 -35.22 31.39
N GLN A 686 15.29 -34.47 31.27
CA GLN A 686 14.31 -34.43 32.36
C GLN A 686 12.88 -34.05 31.95
N VAL A 687 11.92 -34.60 32.67
CA VAL A 687 10.51 -34.21 32.66
C VAL A 687 10.14 -33.80 34.09
N LEU A 688 9.75 -32.54 34.27
CA LEU A 688 9.37 -31.97 35.58
C LEU A 688 7.93 -31.45 35.51
N GLY A 689 7.00 -32.12 36.18
CA GLY A 689 5.61 -31.67 36.32
C GLY A 689 5.35 -31.16 37.73
N GLY A 690 4.72 -30.00 37.87
CA GLY A 690 4.28 -29.46 39.15
C GLY A 690 3.03 -30.17 39.70
N GLY A 691 2.25 -30.78 38.81
CA GLY A 691 1.14 -31.68 39.11
C GLY A 691 1.44 -33.13 38.71
N SER A 692 0.44 -33.83 38.19
CA SER A 692 0.60 -35.20 37.70
C SER A 692 1.37 -35.23 36.38
N VAL A 693 2.12 -36.31 36.15
CA VAL A 693 2.86 -36.55 34.91
C VAL A 693 2.34 -37.84 34.28
N ASP A 694 1.74 -37.74 33.10
CA ASP A 694 1.21 -38.86 32.34
C ASP A 694 1.94 -38.98 30.99
N ILE A 695 2.66 -40.08 30.77
CA ILE A 695 3.38 -40.33 29.51
C ILE A 695 2.90 -41.64 28.91
N SER A 696 2.46 -41.60 27.65
CA SER A 696 1.99 -42.78 26.93
C SER A 696 2.63 -42.89 25.53
N GLY A 697 2.92 -44.12 25.09
CA GLY A 697 3.56 -44.30 23.80
C GLY A 697 3.89 -45.75 23.41
N ALA A 698 4.40 -45.91 22.19
CA ALA A 698 4.94 -47.20 21.75
C ALA A 698 6.30 -47.52 22.41
N SER A 699 7.03 -46.49 22.80
CA SER A 699 8.23 -46.57 23.63
C SER A 699 8.31 -45.29 24.47
N ILE A 700 8.90 -45.39 25.66
CA ILE A 700 9.17 -44.23 26.53
C ILE A 700 10.64 -44.30 26.89
N LYS A 701 11.38 -43.23 26.58
CA LYS A 701 12.75 -43.04 26.98
C LYS A 701 12.89 -41.68 27.67
N ALA A 702 13.40 -41.66 28.89
CA ALA A 702 13.57 -40.42 29.63
C ALA A 702 14.79 -40.44 30.54
N GLY A 703 15.37 -39.29 30.84
CA GLY A 703 16.34 -39.17 31.92
C GLY A 703 15.64 -39.21 33.30
N THR A 704 15.47 -38.07 33.94
CA THR A 704 14.73 -37.98 35.21
C THR A 704 13.28 -37.59 34.97
N ILE A 705 12.32 -38.26 35.59
CA ILE A 705 10.91 -37.88 35.58
C ILE A 705 10.47 -37.60 37.01
N VAL A 706 9.94 -36.40 37.25
CA VAL A 706 9.41 -35.99 38.55
C VAL A 706 7.99 -35.44 38.40
N SER A 707 7.04 -36.01 39.13
CA SER A 707 5.70 -35.44 39.32
C SER A 707 5.61 -34.70 40.66
N GLY A 708 4.71 -33.73 40.74
CA GLY A 708 4.46 -32.94 41.94
C GLY A 708 5.64 -32.06 42.35
N VAL A 709 6.37 -31.42 41.44
CA VAL A 709 7.46 -30.49 41.79
C VAL A 709 6.93 -29.17 42.34
N ASP A 710 7.42 -28.76 43.51
CA ASP A 710 7.21 -27.40 44.03
C ASP A 710 8.30 -26.48 43.49
N PHE A 711 8.02 -25.80 42.36
CA PHE A 711 9.01 -24.93 41.72
C PHE A 711 9.45 -23.76 42.60
N ALA A 712 8.58 -23.23 43.46
CA ALA A 712 8.92 -22.14 44.36
C ALA A 712 9.89 -22.60 45.46
N ARG A 713 9.61 -23.73 46.11
CA ARG A 713 10.53 -24.32 47.11
C ARG A 713 11.79 -24.87 46.47
N THR A 714 11.73 -25.41 45.26
CA THR A 714 12.90 -25.85 44.48
C THR A 714 13.84 -24.67 44.19
N ALA A 715 13.30 -23.52 43.77
CA ALA A 715 14.08 -22.31 43.58
C ALA A 715 14.72 -21.82 44.90
N ALA A 716 13.97 -21.85 46.01
CA ALA A 716 14.49 -21.51 47.34
C ALA A 716 15.56 -22.50 47.85
N ALA A 717 15.52 -23.76 47.40
CA ALA A 717 16.49 -24.80 47.68
C ALA A 717 17.69 -24.79 46.72
N ASN A 718 17.96 -23.65 46.07
CA ASN A 718 19.05 -23.48 45.09
C ASN A 718 19.02 -24.49 43.93
N GLY A 719 17.82 -24.90 43.51
CA GLY A 719 17.62 -25.82 42.38
C GLY A 719 17.56 -27.29 42.77
N ASN A 720 17.71 -27.64 44.04
CA ASN A 720 17.42 -29.00 44.51
C ASN A 720 15.91 -29.25 44.41
N ILE A 721 15.51 -30.33 43.72
CA ILE A 721 14.10 -30.66 43.50
C ILE A 721 13.41 -30.90 44.85
N VAL A 722 12.34 -30.14 45.09
CA VAL A 722 11.44 -30.32 46.24
C VAL A 722 10.06 -30.68 45.72
N GLN A 723 9.49 -31.77 46.21
CA GLN A 723 8.13 -32.19 45.84
C GLN A 723 7.05 -31.52 46.71
N THR A 724 5.84 -31.47 46.17
CA THR A 724 4.59 -31.16 46.87
C THR A 724 4.09 -32.42 47.59
N THR A 725 2.86 -32.38 48.10
CA THR A 725 2.21 -33.52 48.76
C THR A 725 1.38 -34.38 47.81
N SER A 726 1.36 -34.08 46.51
CA SER A 726 0.50 -34.75 45.53
C SER A 726 1.06 -34.63 44.11
N GLY A 727 0.68 -35.56 43.24
CA GLY A 727 1.09 -35.56 41.84
C GLY A 727 1.52 -36.95 41.45
N ASP A 728 0.66 -37.64 40.72
CA ASP A 728 0.90 -39.03 40.35
C ASP A 728 1.81 -39.09 39.11
N LEU A 729 2.52 -40.20 38.98
CA LEU A 729 3.36 -40.49 37.83
C LEU A 729 2.83 -41.74 37.12
N THR A 730 2.23 -41.54 35.94
CA THR A 730 1.74 -42.63 35.09
C THR A 730 2.58 -42.75 33.83
N LEU A 731 3.16 -43.92 33.60
CA LEU A 731 3.94 -44.24 32.40
C LEU A 731 3.34 -45.47 31.72
N ALA A 732 2.76 -45.31 30.54
CA ALA A 732 2.09 -46.37 29.80
C ALA A 732 2.77 -46.62 28.44
N SER A 733 3.70 -47.57 28.39
CA SER A 733 4.36 -47.98 27.15
C SER A 733 3.80 -49.30 26.63
N SER A 734 3.43 -49.38 25.35
CA SER A 734 3.15 -50.68 24.71
C SER A 734 4.42 -51.46 24.35
N GLY A 735 5.58 -50.80 24.40
CA GLY A 735 6.91 -51.36 24.16
C GLY A 735 7.81 -51.13 25.39
N SER A 736 9.08 -50.82 25.18
CA SER A 736 10.01 -50.59 26.29
C SER A 736 9.77 -49.25 26.98
N LEU A 737 10.00 -49.22 28.29
CA LEU A 737 10.16 -48.04 29.11
C LEU A 737 11.60 -48.04 29.63
N ASP A 738 12.37 -47.01 29.29
CA ASP A 738 13.76 -46.82 29.70
C ASP A 738 13.94 -45.43 30.32
N ALA A 739 13.94 -45.37 31.64
CA ALA A 739 14.06 -44.14 32.40
C ALA A 739 15.35 -44.12 33.23
N GLY A 740 15.84 -42.94 33.61
CA GLY A 740 16.81 -42.78 34.67
C GLY A 740 16.12 -42.84 36.04
N THR A 741 15.85 -41.69 36.64
CA THR A 741 15.18 -41.62 37.95
C THR A 741 13.69 -41.33 37.79
N LEU A 742 12.85 -42.12 38.46
CA LEU A 742 11.41 -41.89 38.56
C LEU A 742 11.07 -41.46 39.99
N LEU A 743 10.51 -40.27 40.15
CA LEU A 743 10.17 -39.71 41.45
C LEU A 743 8.72 -39.19 41.44
N SER A 744 7.86 -39.74 42.29
CA SER A 744 6.45 -39.35 42.40
C SER A 744 6.08 -38.79 43.77
N ALA A 745 5.37 -37.67 43.79
CA ALA A 745 4.85 -37.06 45.02
C ALA A 745 3.57 -37.76 45.51
N GLY A 746 2.93 -38.56 44.65
CA GLY A 746 1.80 -39.43 44.95
C GLY A 746 2.09 -40.86 44.51
N ASP A 747 1.15 -41.46 43.79
CA ASP A 747 1.28 -42.83 43.28
C ASP A 747 2.18 -42.87 42.03
N LEU A 748 2.83 -44.01 41.80
CA LEU A 748 3.66 -44.26 40.62
C LEU A 748 3.20 -45.54 39.95
N SER A 749 2.75 -45.44 38.69
CA SER A 749 2.33 -46.58 37.88
C SER A 749 3.10 -46.60 36.57
N ALA A 750 3.90 -47.63 36.34
CA ALA A 750 4.65 -47.82 35.10
C ALA A 750 4.33 -49.17 34.47
N ALA A 751 3.94 -49.17 33.19
CA ALA A 751 3.64 -50.38 32.42
C ALA A 751 4.46 -50.42 31.13
N GLY A 752 4.99 -51.59 30.78
CA GLY A 752 5.84 -51.76 29.59
C GLY A 752 6.15 -53.20 29.23
N SER A 753 6.59 -53.43 27.99
CA SER A 753 7.16 -54.72 27.55
C SER A 753 8.48 -55.03 28.25
N THR A 754 9.19 -54.00 28.69
CA THR A 754 10.36 -54.01 29.57
C THR A 754 10.33 -52.69 30.32
N ILE A 755 10.56 -52.69 31.63
CA ILE A 755 10.71 -51.50 32.45
C ILE A 755 12.17 -51.45 32.90
N SER A 756 12.90 -50.41 32.53
CA SER A 756 14.28 -50.13 32.92
C SER A 756 14.31 -48.78 33.63
N ALA A 757 14.84 -48.73 34.84
CA ALA A 757 15.03 -47.50 35.61
C ALA A 757 16.34 -47.53 36.42
N ASP A 758 16.93 -46.38 36.71
CA ASP A 758 18.01 -46.27 37.70
C ASP A 758 17.47 -46.33 39.12
N SER A 759 16.40 -45.58 39.40
CA SER A 759 15.74 -45.59 40.69
C SER A 759 14.26 -45.23 40.56
N VAL A 760 13.45 -45.79 41.45
CA VAL A 760 12.01 -45.58 41.50
C VAL A 760 11.65 -45.19 42.93
N THR A 761 11.03 -44.04 43.11
CA THR A 761 10.60 -43.55 44.42
C THR A 761 9.22 -42.92 44.32
N ALA A 762 8.28 -43.34 45.16
CA ALA A 762 6.95 -42.75 45.24
C ALA A 762 6.55 -42.50 46.69
N HIS A 763 5.97 -41.33 46.95
CA HIS A 763 5.36 -40.98 48.24
C HIS A 763 3.95 -41.59 48.42
N GLY A 764 3.47 -42.34 47.44
CA GLY A 764 2.28 -43.21 47.50
C GLY A 764 2.61 -44.66 47.13
N ASP A 765 1.68 -45.32 46.44
CA ASP A 765 1.84 -46.70 45.95
C ASP A 765 2.77 -46.74 44.72
N VAL A 766 3.51 -47.85 44.55
CA VAL A 766 4.33 -48.14 43.37
C VAL A 766 3.77 -49.36 42.66
N ALA A 767 3.41 -49.24 41.39
CA ALA A 767 3.01 -50.34 40.53
C ALA A 767 3.92 -50.40 39.29
N LEU A 768 4.65 -51.50 39.13
CA LEU A 768 5.51 -51.78 37.96
C LEU A 768 5.00 -53.02 37.24
N ASP A 769 4.35 -52.83 36.10
CA ASP A 769 3.72 -53.90 35.31
C ASP A 769 4.49 -54.22 34.02
N GLY A 770 5.36 -55.22 34.10
CA GLY A 770 6.00 -55.84 32.95
C GLY A 770 5.06 -56.80 32.21
N ALA A 771 5.12 -56.84 30.88
CA ALA A 771 4.29 -57.76 30.08
C ALA A 771 4.45 -59.25 30.47
N THR A 772 3.35 -59.99 30.67
CA THR A 772 3.34 -61.37 31.23
C THR A 772 3.17 -62.51 30.20
N GLY A 773 3.28 -62.23 28.88
CA GLY A 773 2.99 -63.20 27.80
C GLY A 773 4.06 -63.31 26.68
N THR A 774 4.30 -64.53 26.17
CA THR A 774 5.23 -64.91 25.07
C THR A 774 4.90 -64.20 23.73
N THR A 775 5.72 -63.99 22.69
CA THR A 775 7.02 -64.54 22.21
C THR A 775 8.01 -63.45 21.72
N THR A 776 7.75 -62.16 21.97
CA THR A 776 8.61 -61.02 21.55
C THR A 776 8.92 -59.99 22.65
N ALA A 777 8.12 -59.93 23.73
CA ALA A 777 8.34 -59.03 24.86
C ALA A 777 9.21 -59.71 25.94
N SER A 778 10.15 -58.97 26.55
CA SER A 778 11.00 -59.51 27.62
C SER A 778 10.28 -59.61 28.97
N GLY A 779 9.27 -58.75 29.16
CA GLY A 779 8.47 -58.57 30.38
C GLY A 779 9.27 -58.25 31.63
N ARG A 780 10.53 -57.85 31.48
CA ARG A 780 11.46 -57.69 32.58
C ARG A 780 11.30 -56.32 33.25
N VAL A 781 11.38 -56.30 34.57
CA VAL A 781 11.50 -55.11 35.39
C VAL A 781 12.93 -55.04 35.94
N ASP A 782 13.74 -54.16 35.37
CA ASP A 782 15.12 -53.89 35.76
C ASP A 782 15.22 -52.52 36.43
N VAL A 783 15.57 -52.47 37.71
CA VAL A 783 15.91 -51.24 38.41
C VAL A 783 17.34 -51.35 38.92
N SER A 784 18.26 -50.51 38.43
CA SER A 784 19.68 -50.64 38.77
C SER A 784 19.96 -50.34 40.26
N GLY A 785 19.17 -49.43 40.83
CA GLY A 785 19.22 -49.03 42.24
C GLY A 785 18.00 -49.51 43.03
N GLN A 786 17.25 -48.55 43.57
CA GLN A 786 16.23 -48.80 44.59
C GLN A 786 14.81 -48.59 44.06
N ILE A 787 13.88 -49.39 44.56
CA ILE A 787 12.43 -49.21 44.43
C ILE A 787 11.89 -48.89 45.83
N LEU A 788 11.40 -47.66 46.02
CA LEU A 788 11.02 -47.12 47.32
C LEU A 788 9.57 -46.60 47.25
N GLY A 789 8.64 -47.20 47.99
CA GLY A 789 7.25 -46.73 48.09
C GLY A 789 6.88 -46.41 49.54
N ALA A 790 6.23 -45.27 49.77
CA ALA A 790 5.60 -45.00 51.07
C ALA A 790 4.33 -45.85 51.28
N GLY A 791 3.70 -46.26 50.18
CA GLY A 791 2.56 -47.16 50.16
C GLY A 791 2.94 -48.60 49.78
N ASN A 792 2.03 -49.28 49.10
CA ASN A 792 2.22 -50.63 48.59
C ASN A 792 3.18 -50.63 47.41
N VAL A 793 3.96 -51.70 47.25
CA VAL A 793 4.79 -51.92 46.06
C VAL A 793 4.32 -53.19 45.36
N LEU A 794 3.76 -53.03 44.17
CA LEU A 794 3.29 -54.11 43.29
C LEU A 794 4.21 -54.22 42.08
N ILE A 795 4.76 -55.41 41.84
CA ILE A 795 5.60 -55.70 40.68
C ILE A 795 5.09 -56.95 39.98
N THR A 796 4.75 -56.82 38.70
CA THR A 796 4.32 -57.93 37.83
C THR A 796 5.20 -58.03 36.59
N GLY A 797 5.32 -59.23 36.02
CA GLY A 797 6.03 -59.42 34.75
C GLY A 797 6.74 -60.76 34.59
N GLN A 798 7.82 -60.77 33.83
CA GLN A 798 8.62 -61.97 33.54
C GLN A 798 9.77 -62.14 34.52
N SER A 799 10.38 -61.06 35.02
CA SER A 799 11.44 -61.14 36.03
C SER A 799 11.64 -59.78 36.67
N LEU A 800 12.16 -59.77 37.90
CA LEU A 800 12.55 -58.57 38.64
C LEU A 800 14.06 -58.60 38.90
N SER A 801 14.75 -57.50 38.63
CA SER A 801 16.12 -57.24 39.07
C SER A 801 16.15 -55.86 39.75
N ALA A 802 16.47 -55.79 41.04
CA ALA A 802 16.61 -54.55 41.79
C ALA A 802 17.71 -54.65 42.84
N GLN A 803 18.23 -53.52 43.35
CA GLN A 803 19.21 -53.55 44.44
C GLN A 803 18.52 -53.57 45.82
N THR A 804 17.44 -52.79 45.94
CA THR A 804 16.63 -52.67 47.15
C THR A 804 15.18 -52.45 46.75
N VAL A 805 14.24 -53.16 47.37
CA VAL A 805 12.80 -52.96 47.19
C VAL A 805 12.16 -52.77 48.55
N VAL A 806 11.53 -51.62 48.76
CA VAL A 806 10.92 -51.27 50.06
C VAL A 806 9.50 -50.76 49.87
N ALA A 807 8.55 -51.38 50.57
CA ALA A 807 7.17 -50.93 50.69
C ALA A 807 6.89 -50.37 52.09
N GLY A 808 6.11 -49.31 52.17
CA GLY A 808 5.72 -48.71 53.44
C GLY A 808 6.79 -47.84 54.10
N ILE A 809 7.57 -47.07 53.34
CA ILE A 809 8.56 -46.13 53.91
C ILE A 809 7.88 -44.94 54.56
N ASP A 810 8.31 -44.58 55.78
CA ASP A 810 8.04 -43.27 56.36
C ASP A 810 9.20 -42.32 55.97
N PHE A 811 9.00 -41.51 54.93
CA PHE A 811 10.05 -40.61 54.42
C PHE A 811 10.45 -39.52 55.43
N ASP A 812 9.51 -39.06 56.26
CA ASP A 812 9.79 -38.04 57.29
C ASP A 812 10.67 -38.64 58.40
N ALA A 813 10.32 -39.85 58.86
CA ALA A 813 11.12 -40.57 59.85
C ALA A 813 12.49 -41.01 59.29
N THR A 814 12.53 -41.44 58.02
CA THR A 814 13.77 -41.79 57.30
C THR A 814 14.70 -40.58 57.22
N ASN A 815 14.16 -39.41 56.88
CA ASN A 815 14.93 -38.16 56.85
C ASN A 815 15.41 -37.76 58.26
N ALA A 816 14.56 -37.90 59.29
CA ALA A 816 14.94 -37.66 60.69
C ALA A 816 16.02 -38.64 61.19
N ALA A 817 16.05 -39.87 60.67
CA ALA A 817 17.07 -40.89 60.93
C ALA A 817 18.37 -40.70 60.12
N GLY A 818 18.53 -39.57 59.44
CA GLY A 818 19.73 -39.24 58.67
C GLY A 818 19.87 -40.06 57.38
N GLY A 819 18.76 -40.55 56.81
CA GLY A 819 18.73 -41.31 55.56
C GLY A 819 18.70 -42.83 55.74
N ASN A 820 18.72 -43.34 56.97
CA ASN A 820 18.44 -44.75 57.23
C ASN A 820 16.95 -45.04 57.00
N ILE A 821 16.63 -46.06 56.20
CA ILE A 821 15.24 -46.42 55.87
C ILE A 821 14.47 -46.76 57.15
N VAL A 822 13.38 -46.02 57.39
CA VAL A 822 12.41 -46.27 58.46
C VAL A 822 11.11 -46.72 57.82
N LEU A 823 10.64 -47.90 58.20
CA LEU A 823 9.34 -48.44 57.79
C LEU A 823 8.23 -47.85 58.67
N GLY A 824 7.12 -47.48 58.04
CA GLY A 824 5.90 -47.03 58.70
C GLY A 824 5.04 -48.18 59.21
N GLN A 825 3.72 -47.97 59.19
CA GLN A 825 2.73 -48.88 59.79
C GLN A 825 2.00 -49.78 58.76
N ALA A 826 2.10 -49.47 57.47
CA ALA A 826 1.41 -50.15 56.37
C ALA A 826 2.21 -50.01 55.07
N GLY A 827 1.96 -50.89 54.10
CA GLY A 827 2.67 -50.96 52.82
C GLY A 827 3.05 -52.39 52.52
N ASP A 828 2.23 -53.06 51.72
CA ASP A 828 2.46 -54.45 51.32
C ASP A 828 3.41 -54.50 50.11
N LEU A 829 4.31 -55.47 50.09
CA LEU A 829 5.20 -55.75 48.96
C LEU A 829 4.73 -57.01 48.25
N SER A 830 4.23 -56.85 47.03
CA SER A 830 3.75 -57.94 46.19
C SER A 830 4.59 -58.03 44.91
N VAL A 831 5.28 -59.14 44.71
CA VAL A 831 6.03 -59.44 43.48
C VAL A 831 5.48 -60.73 42.87
N SER A 832 4.93 -60.63 41.67
CA SER A 832 4.39 -61.78 40.93
C SER A 832 4.98 -61.83 39.54
N VAL A 833 6.03 -62.62 39.37
CA VAL A 833 6.73 -62.77 38.09
C VAL A 833 6.77 -64.23 37.63
N ASN A 834 6.88 -64.46 36.33
CA ASN A 834 6.99 -65.83 35.79
C ASN A 834 8.41 -66.43 35.91
N GLY A 835 9.44 -65.58 35.99
CA GLY A 835 10.86 -65.92 35.98
C GLY A 835 11.55 -65.58 37.31
N THR A 836 12.78 -65.09 37.27
CA THR A 836 13.57 -64.86 38.49
C THR A 836 13.26 -63.52 39.14
N VAL A 837 13.18 -63.50 40.47
CA VAL A 837 13.26 -62.32 41.32
C VAL A 837 14.67 -62.22 41.89
N VAL A 838 15.39 -61.14 41.59
CA VAL A 838 16.69 -60.81 42.18
C VAL A 838 16.60 -59.45 42.84
N ALA A 839 16.61 -59.43 44.17
CA ALA A 839 16.70 -58.19 44.93
C ALA A 839 17.41 -58.45 46.27
N PRO A 840 18.67 -58.01 46.45
CA PRO A 840 19.43 -58.30 47.66
C PRO A 840 18.75 -57.82 48.95
N THR A 841 18.04 -56.69 48.92
CA THR A 841 17.28 -56.22 50.07
C THR A 841 15.80 -56.07 49.71
N LEU A 842 14.92 -56.80 50.40
CA LEU A 842 13.47 -56.60 50.33
C LEU A 842 12.93 -56.27 51.71
N GLN A 843 12.18 -55.17 51.82
CA GLN A 843 11.60 -54.72 53.09
C GLN A 843 10.13 -54.31 52.91
N ALA A 844 9.29 -54.57 53.91
CA ALA A 844 7.91 -54.07 53.92
C ALA A 844 7.42 -53.79 55.34
N ALA A 845 6.71 -52.67 55.52
CA ALA A 845 5.93 -52.40 56.73
C ALA A 845 4.68 -53.32 56.84
N GLY A 846 4.25 -53.88 55.71
CA GLY A 846 3.12 -54.78 55.59
C GLY A 846 3.50 -56.24 55.37
N VAL A 847 2.65 -56.94 54.63
CA VAL A 847 2.89 -58.32 54.17
C VAL A 847 3.86 -58.30 52.99
N ILE A 848 4.73 -59.30 52.93
CA ILE A 848 5.55 -59.59 51.75
C ILE A 848 4.98 -60.82 51.07
N ASP A 849 4.62 -60.73 49.80
CA ASP A 849 4.21 -61.86 48.96
C ASP A 849 5.03 -61.86 47.66
N ILE A 850 5.89 -62.86 47.50
CA ILE A 850 6.81 -62.96 46.37
C ILE A 850 6.63 -64.32 45.70
N SER A 851 6.29 -64.30 44.43
CA SER A 851 6.18 -65.48 43.58
C SER A 851 6.99 -65.32 42.29
N GLY A 852 7.74 -66.37 41.96
CA GLY A 852 8.65 -66.42 40.81
C GLY A 852 9.08 -67.85 40.48
N ALA A 853 9.68 -68.06 39.31
CA ALA A 853 10.43 -69.29 39.03
C ALA A 853 11.52 -69.52 40.07
N SER A 854 12.24 -68.46 40.43
CA SER A 854 13.23 -68.45 41.52
C SER A 854 13.23 -67.11 42.25
N VAL A 855 13.58 -67.12 43.53
CA VAL A 855 13.69 -65.92 44.36
C VAL A 855 15.10 -65.88 44.94
N ALA A 856 15.83 -64.79 44.71
CA ALA A 856 17.19 -64.56 45.19
C ALA A 856 17.29 -63.21 45.93
N ALA A 857 17.74 -63.24 47.18
CA ALA A 857 17.94 -62.05 48.02
C ALA A 857 19.02 -62.28 49.08
N ASP A 858 19.50 -61.23 49.74
CA ASP A 858 20.37 -61.35 50.91
C ASP A 858 19.53 -61.25 52.19
N VAL A 859 18.69 -60.21 52.26
CA VAL A 859 17.87 -59.87 53.42
C VAL A 859 16.43 -59.62 52.99
N ILE A 860 15.49 -60.30 53.66
CA ILE A 860 14.05 -60.03 53.54
C ILE A 860 13.52 -59.67 54.93
N THR A 861 12.86 -58.51 55.08
CA THR A 861 12.31 -58.05 56.36
C THR A 861 10.87 -57.54 56.18
N GLY A 862 9.90 -58.25 56.73
CA GLY A 862 8.49 -57.87 56.71
C GLY A 862 7.95 -57.67 58.12
N HIS A 863 7.36 -56.53 58.44
CA HIS A 863 6.73 -56.30 59.75
C HIS A 863 5.47 -57.15 59.97
N LYS A 864 4.90 -57.75 58.92
CA LYS A 864 3.80 -58.72 59.00
C LYS A 864 4.24 -60.08 58.44
N GLY A 865 3.32 -60.84 57.83
CA GLY A 865 3.62 -62.15 57.24
C GLY A 865 4.49 -62.05 55.99
N ILE A 866 5.26 -63.10 55.72
CA ILE A 866 6.12 -63.22 54.53
C ILE A 866 5.77 -64.53 53.81
N THR A 867 5.43 -64.43 52.53
CA THR A 867 5.21 -65.58 51.64
C THR A 867 6.21 -65.52 50.49
N LEU A 868 7.00 -66.59 50.32
CA LEU A 868 7.98 -66.74 49.25
C LEU A 868 7.70 -68.04 48.47
N SER A 869 7.59 -67.93 47.15
CA SER A 869 7.32 -69.05 46.25
C SER A 869 8.28 -69.06 45.05
N GLY A 870 9.25 -69.97 45.06
CA GLY A 870 10.22 -70.22 43.97
C GLY A 870 9.91 -71.53 43.23
N VAL A 871 8.95 -71.50 42.29
CA VAL A 871 8.24 -72.70 41.80
C VAL A 871 9.14 -73.73 41.10
N THR A 872 10.19 -73.30 40.40
CA THR A 872 11.03 -74.19 39.56
C THR A 872 12.52 -74.13 39.90
N GLY A 873 13.07 -72.95 40.18
CA GLY A 873 14.48 -72.71 40.53
C GLY A 873 14.76 -72.52 42.02
N GLY A 874 13.73 -72.54 42.89
CA GLY A 874 13.88 -72.49 44.34
C GLY A 874 13.97 -71.07 44.93
N VAL A 875 14.12 -71.00 46.25
CA VAL A 875 14.29 -69.77 47.03
C VAL A 875 15.70 -69.78 47.64
N ASP A 876 16.53 -68.79 47.32
CA ASP A 876 17.90 -68.63 47.81
C ASP A 876 18.08 -67.28 48.53
N ILE A 877 18.24 -67.33 49.85
CA ILE A 877 18.41 -66.17 50.73
C ILE A 877 19.76 -66.27 51.45
N ASP A 878 20.70 -65.40 51.13
CA ASP A 878 22.08 -65.55 51.62
C ASP A 878 22.25 -65.21 53.11
N SER A 879 21.50 -64.23 53.65
CA SER A 879 21.63 -63.80 55.05
C SER A 879 20.43 -64.15 55.92
N GLN A 880 19.32 -63.42 55.81
CA GLN A 880 18.20 -63.58 56.76
C GLN A 880 16.82 -63.23 56.21
N VAL A 881 15.81 -63.91 56.72
CA VAL A 881 14.38 -63.62 56.55
C VAL A 881 13.79 -63.33 57.93
N LEU A 882 13.35 -62.09 58.17
CA LEU A 882 12.76 -61.64 59.43
C LEU A 882 11.31 -61.23 59.20
N GLY A 883 10.37 -61.98 59.77
CA GLY A 883 8.92 -61.73 59.65
C GLY A 883 8.31 -61.41 61.00
N GLY A 884 7.46 -60.40 61.07
CA GLY A 884 6.72 -60.04 62.28
C GLY A 884 5.49 -60.94 62.49
N GLY A 885 5.04 -61.62 61.44
CA GLY A 885 4.06 -62.70 61.49
C GLY A 885 4.60 -63.99 60.86
N ASP A 886 3.66 -64.83 60.39
CA ASP A 886 3.98 -66.14 59.80
C ASP A 886 4.89 -66.01 58.56
N ILE A 887 5.89 -66.89 58.47
CA ILE A 887 6.75 -67.01 57.29
C ILE A 887 6.45 -68.33 56.57
N SER A 888 6.04 -68.22 55.30
CA SER A 888 5.81 -69.35 54.40
C SER A 888 6.83 -69.31 53.26
N VAL A 889 7.63 -70.38 53.13
CA VAL A 889 8.62 -70.52 52.04
C VAL A 889 8.37 -71.82 51.30
N SER A 890 8.20 -71.74 49.99
CA SER A 890 7.90 -72.87 49.12
C SER A 890 8.74 -72.82 47.84
N GLY A 891 9.23 -73.96 47.37
CA GLY A 891 10.03 -74.04 46.14
C GLY A 891 10.68 -75.40 45.92
N SER A 892 11.31 -75.59 44.75
CA SER A 892 12.03 -76.83 44.40
C SER A 892 13.30 -77.06 45.23
N SER A 893 13.90 -75.98 45.73
CA SER A 893 14.95 -75.93 46.75
C SER A 893 14.75 -74.70 47.63
N ILE A 894 15.14 -74.77 48.91
CA ILE A 894 15.11 -73.64 49.84
C ILE A 894 16.49 -73.55 50.51
N LYS A 895 17.18 -72.44 50.29
CA LYS A 895 18.41 -72.03 50.96
C LYS A 895 18.12 -70.70 51.65
N ALA A 896 18.32 -70.64 52.95
CA ALA A 896 18.18 -69.42 53.73
C ALA A 896 19.18 -69.46 54.90
N GLY A 897 19.89 -68.36 55.17
CA GLY A 897 20.81 -68.29 56.30
C GLY A 897 20.08 -68.40 57.65
N THR A 898 19.31 -67.39 58.03
CA THR A 898 18.49 -67.35 59.25
C THR A 898 17.04 -67.01 58.91
N ILE A 899 16.07 -67.80 59.39
CA ILE A 899 14.63 -67.48 59.27
C ILE A 899 14.07 -67.29 60.67
N VAL A 900 13.49 -66.12 60.96
CA VAL A 900 12.85 -65.81 62.25
C VAL A 900 11.46 -65.24 61.99
N SER A 901 10.42 -65.98 62.38
CA SER A 901 9.04 -65.52 62.38
C SER A 901 8.63 -64.97 63.75
N GLY A 902 7.58 -64.15 63.78
CA GLY A 902 7.10 -63.52 65.01
C GLY A 902 8.06 -62.52 65.63
N VAL A 903 8.87 -61.78 64.84
CA VAL A 903 9.76 -60.73 65.36
C VAL A 903 8.95 -59.52 65.82
N ASP A 904 9.10 -59.11 67.09
CA ASP A 904 8.61 -57.82 67.57
C ASP A 904 9.64 -56.74 67.18
N PHE A 905 9.44 -56.12 66.02
CA PHE A 905 10.36 -55.11 65.50
C PHE A 905 10.48 -53.87 66.39
N ALA A 906 9.41 -53.50 67.11
CA ALA A 906 9.44 -52.36 68.03
C ALA A 906 10.29 -52.67 69.27
N ALA A 907 10.11 -53.86 69.86
CA ALA A 907 10.93 -54.31 70.99
C ALA A 907 12.38 -54.62 70.58
N THR A 908 12.59 -55.15 69.37
CA THR A 908 13.91 -55.39 68.78
C THR A 908 14.68 -54.09 68.58
N ALA A 909 14.02 -53.04 68.07
CA ALA A 909 14.61 -51.72 67.95
C ALA A 909 14.95 -51.12 69.33
N ALA A 910 14.09 -51.30 70.34
CA ALA A 910 14.34 -50.87 71.72
C ALA A 910 15.44 -51.68 72.44
N ALA A 911 15.79 -52.86 71.94
CA ALA A 911 16.84 -53.73 72.44
C ALA A 911 18.18 -53.57 71.67
N ASP A 912 18.41 -52.39 71.07
CA ASP A 912 19.60 -52.05 70.27
C ASP A 912 19.88 -53.05 69.13
N GLY A 913 18.82 -53.59 68.51
CA GLY A 913 18.92 -54.51 67.37
C GLY A 913 19.03 -55.99 67.74
N ASN A 914 18.98 -56.35 69.02
CA ASN A 914 18.84 -57.76 69.43
C ASN A 914 17.41 -58.25 69.16
N ILE A 915 17.27 -59.35 68.41
CA ILE A 915 15.95 -59.91 68.03
C ILE A 915 15.11 -60.24 69.27
N VAL A 916 13.94 -59.62 69.38
CA VAL A 916 12.91 -59.90 70.39
C VAL A 916 11.72 -60.56 69.71
N LEU A 917 11.24 -61.67 70.26
CA LEU A 917 10.11 -62.44 69.71
C LEU A 917 8.78 -61.99 70.33
N ALA A 918 7.75 -61.88 69.50
CA ALA A 918 6.36 -61.65 69.87
C ALA A 918 5.70 -62.94 70.39
N SER A 919 4.50 -62.82 70.98
CA SER A 919 3.74 -63.96 71.54
C SER A 919 3.14 -64.92 70.50
N SER A 920 3.20 -64.58 69.20
CA SER A 920 2.67 -65.38 68.09
C SER A 920 3.34 -65.00 66.77
N GLY A 921 3.59 -65.98 65.92
CA GLY A 921 4.14 -65.90 64.57
C GLY A 921 4.81 -67.20 64.14
#